data_AF-A0AAE8N6K8-F1
#
_entry.id   AF-A0AAE8N6K8-F1
#
_cell.length_a   1.000
_cell.length_b   1.000
_cell.length_c   1.000
_cell.angle_alpha   90.00
_cell.angle_beta   90.00
_cell.angle_gamma   90.00
#
_symmetry.space_group_name_H-M   'P 1'
#
loop_
_entity.id
_entity.type
_entity.pdbx_description
1 polymer ?
#
loop_
_entity_poly.entity_id
_entity_poly.type
_entity_poly.pdbx_seq_one_letter_code
_entity_poly.pdbx_strand_id
1 'polypeptide(L)'
;MVDQTPPPAPADAAPSSPISGDTPASPRPAGFPEGPLVADENATQDESLGLDDNASSSASLTSSILKYRHENGRRYHAFKDGAYAFPNDDVEAERMDFQHMMFHKMYEGAPFLSPINLSTLTHVLDAGTGTGIWAVDLADDNPHAKVIGVDLSPIQPIFVPPNAEFYIEDLEDSWSFSKPFDLIFARMLTGSIGDWPKFYGQSFEHTVPEAAEKLGRPFNNAKAIKNGLAEAGFTDIVHHQFKWPTNRWPKDPNMKELGAWTFENVGRNLYGLSVALFTRGLGWSMEEFEVFLVQVRKEMSDPKIHGYFPISTRFHQRWDLLDQMLTIAEVSGLIAAASVIVQYMLPAALVIILIKYVGSQNNAVTWSVLNRTISTTLWPYLLRADAVSANHGSRSVRILSWTITLSAVLLVLASVLAPLGLYEEIVPSGSQQVQFAYAQDPSSWGKITMPRPDLPFTRVCESGLNINCPGQYQGVYMNETSEGVFQSVETDENSTINITIPANYTAMFYSATSDAGNTLSGMFDIQYRSWYLNKLDLYNKGETFAHGDFHFIENLIPQDTIHLKEGLVVDMRDTPGIGFRNHTVPVGLEHGGIWSEDLTWVEPVTQCVDTNLSVEVNFDKPIDSFTTNHTFFLVDEGAWLDMEMEELETRPWNDNQTLDLYGRAYKAARMHNVLAAASLNITLPLESAKPLPKIEVPEKWVSGNPPLFSYLDVDTVQVHQLSSLDGDTFNVFSLSNKSDVVVNHEEAYPDGIRKLLAMNYTAITNICRGYYLIGDSDLDRRGNNISFPAVDCGFVIGAASRVGGEEISADAYTGKKTYRRKLYTCATAMRVSIKTVDFHYNGTSTHLSNLRVDRITDKEYPNDASKPLWAVEHSGDKRMYFDSMWGLVNDSYETVEGFSTLRDSHLWLPTSPSMIGNFGETGGYDSLAAVSVFVRQVGSIYGGLADKRDYTGQYEYALLERFRRLSESATVASQIPSLIATDGISANLVGTKTAFSDRGAPWPASLAADAQAVGTPVGRVVPNKRVIRYDIRYAIPGLVILGIFAIALLWAAVILLFSSSLLSTLRNTYNQTSPGRLAASLLEPGSANPKRPTGQWVESDGRLFISFGHIEKSEGDYFCRVVENGLGLEPEKERLAGDSGTASDLNAHAIRS
;
A
#
# COMPACT_ATOMS: atom_id res chain seq x y z
N MET A 1 -2.80 71.55 32.29
CA MET A 1 -3.43 72.15 31.10
C MET A 1 -4.10 70.98 30.37
N VAL A 2 -5.42 70.95 30.15
CA VAL A 2 -6.28 71.95 29.47
C VAL A 2 -5.82 72.06 28.01
N ASP A 3 -6.58 71.68 26.97
CA ASP A 3 -7.96 71.12 26.86
C ASP A 3 -8.10 70.42 25.47
N GLN A 4 -9.18 69.77 24.99
CA GLN A 4 -10.60 69.63 25.43
C GLN A 4 -11.26 68.35 24.81
N THR A 5 -12.48 68.00 25.24
CA THR A 5 -13.53 67.26 24.47
C THR A 5 -14.64 68.27 24.07
N PRO A 6 -15.77 67.98 23.36
CA PRO A 6 -16.42 66.73 22.88
C PRO A 6 -16.83 66.88 21.37
N PRO A 7 -18.01 66.47 20.82
CA PRO A 7 -19.01 65.43 21.14
C PRO A 7 -19.38 64.47 19.96
N PRO A 8 -20.24 63.45 20.18
CA PRO A 8 -20.88 62.65 19.11
C PRO A 8 -22.36 63.01 18.82
N ALA A 9 -22.82 62.67 17.60
CA ALA A 9 -24.22 62.67 17.08
C ALA A 9 -24.94 64.04 16.90
N PRO A 10 -26.05 64.14 16.12
CA PRO A 10 -26.59 63.24 15.08
C PRO A 10 -26.76 63.93 13.69
N ALA A 11 -27.11 63.16 12.64
CA ALA A 11 -27.76 63.68 11.41
C ALA A 11 -28.46 62.55 10.61
N ASP A 12 -29.62 62.86 10.02
CA ASP A 12 -30.49 61.92 9.29
C ASP A 12 -30.39 62.03 7.75
N ALA A 13 -31.01 61.04 7.10
CA ALA A 13 -31.62 61.06 5.76
C ALA A 13 -30.73 61.04 4.49
N ALA A 14 -30.95 59.99 3.69
CA ALA A 14 -30.68 59.94 2.25
C ALA A 14 -31.91 59.35 1.53
N PRO A 15 -32.58 60.08 0.60
CA PRO A 15 -33.81 59.61 -0.04
C PRO A 15 -33.68 59.17 -1.52
N SER A 16 -34.54 58.22 -1.90
CA SER A 16 -35.09 57.98 -3.24
C SER A 16 -34.19 57.53 -4.42
N SER A 17 -34.36 56.27 -4.84
CA SER A 17 -34.93 55.92 -6.16
C SER A 17 -35.60 54.52 -6.11
N PRO A 18 -36.51 54.13 -7.04
CA PRO A 18 -37.44 53.01 -6.80
C PRO A 18 -37.46 51.88 -7.87
N ILE A 19 -38.32 50.88 -7.62
CA ILE A 19 -38.84 49.81 -8.51
C ILE A 19 -38.06 48.49 -8.56
N SER A 20 -38.56 47.49 -7.82
CA SER A 20 -38.60 46.06 -8.18
C SER A 20 -39.77 45.40 -7.42
N GLY A 21 -40.55 44.53 -8.07
CA GLY A 21 -41.84 44.05 -7.53
C GLY A 21 -41.82 42.68 -6.84
N ASP A 22 -42.86 42.47 -6.02
CA ASP A 22 -43.47 41.22 -5.53
C ASP A 22 -42.63 39.93 -5.42
N THR A 23 -42.46 39.46 -4.19
CA THR A 23 -42.51 38.02 -3.87
C THR A 23 -43.09 37.84 -2.45
N PRO A 24 -44.31 37.28 -2.28
CA PRO A 24 -44.90 37.07 -0.96
C PRO A 24 -44.15 36.03 -0.13
N ALA A 25 -44.13 36.20 1.20
CA ALA A 25 -43.46 35.29 2.12
C ALA A 25 -44.14 33.90 2.16
N SER A 26 -43.32 32.85 2.19
CA SER A 26 -43.79 31.47 2.36
C SER A 26 -44.44 31.24 3.73
N PRO A 27 -45.55 30.47 3.82
CA PRO A 27 -46.12 30.09 5.11
C PRO A 27 -45.18 29.14 5.86
N ARG A 28 -45.19 29.21 7.20
CA ARG A 28 -44.57 28.18 8.04
C ARG A 28 -45.37 26.88 7.92
N PRO A 29 -44.73 25.71 7.73
CA PRO A 29 -45.36 24.45 8.06
C PRO A 29 -45.72 24.42 9.56
N ALA A 30 -46.85 23.81 9.90
CA ALA A 30 -47.15 23.46 11.29
C ALA A 30 -46.32 22.23 11.71
N GLY A 31 -45.92 22.16 12.97
CA GLY A 31 -45.37 20.93 13.54
C GLY A 31 -46.49 19.92 13.84
N PHE A 32 -46.20 18.63 13.67
CA PHE A 32 -47.09 17.54 14.06
C PHE A 32 -46.75 17.02 15.47
N PRO A 33 -47.70 16.39 16.19
CA PRO A 33 -47.46 15.82 17.52
C PRO A 33 -46.96 14.37 17.43
N GLU A 34 -46.12 13.94 18.37
CA GLU A 34 -45.82 12.53 18.60
C GLU A 34 -46.85 11.93 19.58
N GLY A 35 -47.58 10.89 19.17
CA GLY A 35 -48.49 10.12 20.04
C GLY A 35 -49.71 9.54 19.30
N PRO A 36 -50.24 8.36 19.72
CA PRO A 36 -51.37 7.71 19.06
C PRO A 36 -52.71 8.44 19.25
N LEU A 37 -53.63 8.23 18.30
CA LEU A 37 -55.00 8.75 18.35
C LEU A 37 -55.94 7.72 18.98
N VAL A 38 -56.65 8.12 20.04
CA VAL A 38 -57.62 7.27 20.77
C VAL A 38 -59.06 7.65 20.39
N ALA A 39 -59.95 6.65 20.27
CA ALA A 39 -61.38 6.86 20.09
C ALA A 39 -62.08 7.01 21.45
N ASP A 40 -62.80 8.12 21.65
CA ASP A 40 -63.46 8.45 22.92
C ASP A 40 -64.94 8.03 22.91
N GLU A 41 -65.21 6.78 23.30
CA GLU A 41 -66.57 6.28 23.52
C GLU A 41 -67.04 6.52 24.97
N ASN A 42 -67.54 7.73 25.27
CA ASN A 42 -68.87 7.90 25.89
C ASN A 42 -69.28 9.38 26.07
N ALA A 43 -70.22 9.85 25.25
CA ALA A 43 -70.87 11.15 25.45
C ALA A 43 -71.99 11.11 26.52
N THR A 44 -71.70 10.64 27.74
CA THR A 44 -72.61 10.75 28.90
C THR A 44 -71.90 10.89 30.26
N GLN A 45 -71.99 12.11 30.81
CA GLN A 45 -72.12 12.48 32.23
C GLN A 45 -70.94 12.29 33.23
N ASP A 46 -70.41 13.44 33.67
CA ASP A 46 -70.17 13.90 35.07
C ASP A 46 -69.29 13.04 36.02
N GLU A 47 -68.34 13.50 36.84
CA GLU A 47 -67.67 14.79 37.18
C GLU A 47 -66.40 14.42 38.03
N SER A 48 -65.35 15.22 38.31
CA SER A 48 -64.77 16.49 37.82
C SER A 48 -63.39 16.72 38.51
N LEU A 49 -62.67 17.82 38.19
CA LEU A 49 -61.33 18.24 38.73
C LEU A 49 -60.12 17.39 38.25
N GLY A 50 -58.96 17.92 37.83
CA GLY A 50 -58.41 19.28 37.74
C GLY A 50 -56.99 19.34 38.37
N LEU A 51 -55.94 19.99 37.85
CA LEU A 51 -55.74 20.93 36.71
C LEU A 51 -54.29 20.76 36.16
N ASP A 52 -54.07 21.06 34.87
CA ASP A 52 -53.14 22.12 34.39
C ASP A 52 -52.84 21.99 32.88
N ASP A 53 -52.86 23.12 32.16
CA ASP A 53 -52.79 23.16 30.70
C ASP A 53 -51.36 23.07 30.14
N ASN A 54 -51.09 22.03 29.35
CA ASN A 54 -49.99 22.03 28.38
C ASN A 54 -50.25 21.07 27.19
N ALA A 55 -51.45 21.17 26.61
CA ALA A 55 -51.92 20.25 25.56
C ALA A 55 -51.20 20.45 24.21
N SER A 56 -50.37 19.48 23.82
CA SER A 56 -49.94 19.30 22.43
C SER A 56 -51.07 18.68 21.60
N SER A 57 -51.22 19.09 20.34
CA SER A 57 -52.51 19.02 19.63
C SER A 57 -52.73 17.73 18.84
N SER A 58 -53.11 16.63 19.51
CA SER A 58 -53.63 15.43 18.84
C SER A 58 -54.94 15.73 18.08
N ALA A 59 -54.93 15.58 16.76
CA ALA A 59 -56.07 15.89 15.91
C ALA A 59 -57.08 14.72 15.90
N SER A 60 -58.22 14.89 16.61
CA SER A 60 -59.34 13.94 16.59
C SER A 60 -59.81 13.61 15.17
N LEU A 61 -60.13 12.34 14.90
CA LEU A 61 -60.68 11.87 13.62
C LEU A 61 -61.76 12.80 13.05
N THR A 62 -61.47 13.47 11.94
CA THR A 62 -62.45 14.35 11.29
C THR A 62 -63.62 13.51 10.77
N SER A 63 -64.85 13.94 11.06
CA SER A 63 -66.08 13.20 10.70
C SER A 63 -66.33 13.05 9.18
N SER A 64 -65.45 13.60 8.34
CA SER A 64 -65.31 13.31 6.91
C SER A 64 -64.68 11.95 6.62
N ILE A 65 -63.69 11.51 7.40
CA ILE A 65 -62.94 10.26 7.15
C ILE A 65 -63.81 9.01 7.37
N LEU A 66 -64.85 9.11 8.20
CA LEU A 66 -65.81 8.02 8.44
C LEU A 66 -66.97 7.99 7.42
N LYS A 67 -66.96 8.84 6.37
CA LYS A 67 -68.01 8.89 5.34
C LYS A 67 -67.70 7.95 4.17
N TYR A 68 -67.60 6.67 4.48
CA TYR A 68 -67.25 5.60 3.54
C TYR A 68 -68.17 5.56 2.31
N ARG A 69 -67.57 5.46 1.12
CA ARG A 69 -68.30 5.20 -0.12
C ARG A 69 -68.86 3.79 -0.09
N HIS A 70 -70.08 3.60 -0.59
CA HIS A 70 -70.71 2.28 -0.68
C HIS A 70 -71.09 2.01 -2.15
N GLU A 71 -70.63 0.88 -2.71
CA GLU A 71 -70.88 0.51 -4.09
C GLU A 71 -71.08 -1.00 -4.22
N ASN A 72 -72.03 -1.44 -5.03
CA ASN A 72 -72.32 -2.86 -5.31
C ASN A 72 -72.50 -3.75 -4.07
N GLY A 73 -72.92 -3.16 -2.95
CA GLY A 73 -73.12 -3.85 -1.66
C GLY A 73 -71.86 -3.96 -0.78
N ARG A 74 -70.75 -3.30 -1.14
CA ARG A 74 -69.49 -3.27 -0.37
C ARG A 74 -69.16 -1.83 0.09
N ARG A 75 -68.41 -1.70 1.20
CA ARG A 75 -67.90 -0.44 1.79
C ARG A 75 -66.49 -0.17 1.26
N TYR A 76 -66.15 1.09 0.99
CA TYR A 76 -64.83 1.53 0.51
C TYR A 76 -64.32 2.72 1.33
N HIS A 77 -63.00 2.90 1.33
CA HIS A 77 -62.29 3.94 2.07
C HIS A 77 -62.70 5.36 1.61
N ALA A 78 -62.63 6.34 2.53
CA ALA A 78 -63.04 7.73 2.26
C ALA A 78 -61.86 8.70 2.10
N PHE A 79 -60.71 8.41 2.72
CA PHE A 79 -59.50 9.21 2.57
C PHE A 79 -58.85 8.89 1.21
N LYS A 80 -58.72 9.89 0.33
CA LYS A 80 -58.40 9.67 -1.10
C LYS A 80 -59.30 8.58 -1.75
N ASP A 81 -60.63 8.72 -1.60
CA ASP A 81 -61.61 7.83 -2.25
C ASP A 81 -61.30 7.65 -3.75
N GLY A 82 -61.34 6.40 -4.20
CA GLY A 82 -60.96 5.98 -5.56
C GLY A 82 -59.47 5.72 -5.80
N ALA A 83 -58.57 6.04 -4.85
CA ALA A 83 -57.15 5.70 -4.98
C ALA A 83 -56.91 4.19 -4.83
N TYR A 84 -57.57 3.55 -3.86
CA TYR A 84 -57.54 2.10 -3.67
C TYR A 84 -58.80 1.43 -4.26
N ALA A 85 -58.62 0.26 -4.87
CA ALA A 85 -59.64 -0.41 -5.68
C ALA A 85 -60.48 -1.47 -4.94
N PHE A 86 -60.11 -1.81 -3.70
CA PHE A 86 -60.73 -2.90 -2.94
C PHE A 86 -61.54 -2.36 -1.75
N PRO A 87 -62.57 -3.10 -1.29
CA PRO A 87 -63.42 -2.66 -0.18
C PRO A 87 -62.69 -2.68 1.17
N ASN A 88 -63.29 -2.02 2.16
CA ASN A 88 -62.86 -1.99 3.55
C ASN A 88 -63.99 -2.36 4.53
N ASP A 89 -65.01 -3.08 4.06
CA ASP A 89 -66.01 -3.70 4.94
C ASP A 89 -65.46 -4.89 5.73
N ASP A 90 -66.22 -5.25 6.77
CA ASP A 90 -65.86 -6.23 7.78
C ASP A 90 -65.62 -7.62 7.16
N VAL A 91 -66.26 -7.92 6.01
CA VAL A 91 -66.05 -9.13 5.21
C VAL A 91 -64.67 -9.14 4.52
N GLU A 92 -64.15 -7.97 4.12
CA GLU A 92 -62.78 -7.87 3.60
C GLU A 92 -61.74 -7.91 4.74
N ALA A 93 -62.06 -7.35 5.90
CA ALA A 93 -61.23 -7.44 7.10
C ALA A 93 -61.04 -8.91 7.55
N GLU A 94 -62.14 -9.67 7.70
CA GLU A 94 -62.09 -11.12 7.97
C GLU A 94 -61.23 -11.88 6.93
N ARG A 95 -61.30 -11.49 5.65
CA ARG A 95 -60.48 -12.08 4.58
C ARG A 95 -59.00 -11.69 4.67
N MET A 96 -58.67 -10.51 5.18
CA MET A 96 -57.29 -10.06 5.41
C MET A 96 -56.69 -10.75 6.64
N ASP A 97 -57.44 -10.90 7.72
CA ASP A 97 -56.99 -11.59 8.93
C ASP A 97 -56.79 -13.10 8.67
N PHE A 98 -57.73 -13.74 7.96
CA PHE A 98 -57.54 -15.13 7.50
C PHE A 98 -56.32 -15.27 6.57
N GLN A 99 -56.04 -14.25 5.74
CA GLN A 99 -54.84 -14.22 4.92
C GLN A 99 -53.56 -14.02 5.73
N HIS A 100 -53.57 -13.23 6.81
CA HIS A 100 -52.48 -13.22 7.79
C HIS A 100 -52.26 -14.65 8.31
N MET A 101 -53.29 -15.34 8.82
CA MET A 101 -53.15 -16.69 9.37
C MET A 101 -52.58 -17.69 8.35
N MET A 102 -52.94 -17.55 7.07
CA MET A 102 -52.35 -18.34 5.98
C MET A 102 -50.84 -18.08 5.81
N PHE A 103 -50.39 -16.83 5.92
CA PHE A 103 -48.97 -16.50 5.90
C PHE A 103 -48.23 -17.02 7.14
N HIS A 104 -48.77 -16.83 8.35
CA HIS A 104 -48.15 -17.36 9.58
C HIS A 104 -47.96 -18.89 9.51
N LYS A 105 -48.95 -19.60 8.93
CA LYS A 105 -48.84 -21.04 8.68
C LYS A 105 -47.87 -21.40 7.55
N MET A 106 -47.75 -20.59 6.51
CA MET A 106 -46.79 -20.78 5.42
C MET A 106 -45.34 -20.54 5.86
N TYR A 107 -45.14 -19.66 6.86
CA TYR A 107 -43.84 -19.31 7.44
C TYR A 107 -43.54 -20.12 8.72
N GLU A 108 -44.24 -21.25 8.92
CA GLU A 108 -44.08 -22.19 10.04
C GLU A 108 -44.15 -21.57 11.45
N GLY A 109 -44.82 -20.42 11.58
CA GLY A 109 -44.98 -19.66 12.82
C GLY A 109 -44.15 -18.38 12.92
N ALA A 110 -43.30 -18.06 11.92
CA ALA A 110 -42.57 -16.79 11.89
C ALA A 110 -43.42 -15.64 11.32
N PRO A 111 -43.30 -14.40 11.85
CA PRO A 111 -44.07 -13.25 11.37
C PRO A 111 -43.66 -12.80 9.97
N PHE A 112 -42.42 -13.10 9.54
CA PHE A 112 -41.84 -12.75 8.25
C PHE A 112 -40.71 -13.69 7.85
N LEU A 113 -40.25 -13.61 6.59
CA LEU A 113 -39.14 -14.42 6.03
C LEU A 113 -37.78 -13.70 5.97
N SER A 114 -37.69 -12.44 6.39
CA SER A 114 -36.42 -11.72 6.51
C SER A 114 -35.54 -12.33 7.61
N PRO A 115 -34.22 -12.49 7.42
CA PRO A 115 -33.31 -13.05 8.44
C PRO A 115 -32.91 -12.06 9.54
N ILE A 116 -33.62 -10.92 9.68
CA ILE A 116 -33.34 -9.92 10.73
C ILE A 116 -33.76 -10.44 12.11
N ASN A 117 -32.94 -10.18 13.14
CA ASN A 117 -33.21 -10.63 14.50
C ASN A 117 -34.31 -9.76 15.14
N LEU A 118 -35.44 -10.39 15.47
CA LEU A 118 -36.59 -9.76 16.13
C LEU A 118 -36.18 -8.99 17.40
N SER A 119 -35.31 -9.57 18.23
CA SER A 119 -34.83 -8.99 19.50
C SER A 119 -33.86 -7.80 19.35
N THR A 120 -33.54 -7.39 18.12
CA THR A 120 -32.73 -6.18 17.83
C THR A 120 -33.54 -5.06 17.19
N LEU A 121 -34.84 -5.25 16.97
CA LEU A 121 -35.71 -4.24 16.38
C LEU A 121 -36.03 -3.15 17.42
N THR A 122 -35.88 -1.89 17.04
CA THR A 122 -36.23 -0.72 17.88
C THR A 122 -37.29 0.15 17.21
N HIS A 123 -37.29 0.23 15.88
CA HIS A 123 -38.21 1.06 15.10
C HIS A 123 -38.59 0.35 13.79
N VAL A 124 -39.88 0.03 13.64
CA VAL A 124 -40.42 -0.78 12.52
C VAL A 124 -41.57 -0.04 11.82
N LEU A 125 -41.64 -0.14 10.50
CA LEU A 125 -42.76 0.35 9.68
C LEU A 125 -43.50 -0.83 9.01
N ASP A 126 -44.81 -0.96 9.26
CA ASP A 126 -45.72 -1.81 8.47
C ASP A 126 -46.44 -0.94 7.43
N ALA A 127 -45.91 -0.98 6.19
CA ALA A 127 -46.42 -0.19 5.09
C ALA A 127 -47.64 -0.89 4.45
N GLY A 128 -48.82 -0.27 4.60
CA GLY A 128 -50.10 -0.79 4.10
C GLY A 128 -50.64 -1.90 5.00
N THR A 129 -50.73 -1.57 6.29
CA THR A 129 -50.97 -2.52 7.39
C THR A 129 -52.37 -3.16 7.37
N GLY A 130 -53.31 -2.65 6.58
CA GLY A 130 -54.66 -3.20 6.45
C GLY A 130 -55.40 -3.19 7.78
N THR A 131 -55.77 -4.36 8.30
CA THR A 131 -56.41 -4.52 9.62
C THR A 131 -55.47 -4.25 10.81
N GLY A 132 -54.18 -4.02 10.60
CA GLY A 132 -53.21 -3.77 11.69
C GLY A 132 -52.73 -5.04 12.40
N ILE A 133 -53.33 -6.21 12.11
CA ILE A 133 -53.08 -7.46 12.82
C ILE A 133 -51.59 -7.86 12.87
N TRP A 134 -50.84 -7.68 11.78
CA TRP A 134 -49.40 -8.01 11.77
C TRP A 134 -48.56 -7.05 12.62
N ALA A 135 -48.88 -5.76 12.61
CA ALA A 135 -48.20 -4.77 13.44
C ALA A 135 -48.51 -4.98 14.93
N VAL A 136 -49.73 -5.42 15.26
CA VAL A 136 -50.14 -5.84 16.62
C VAL A 136 -49.36 -7.08 17.06
N ASP A 137 -49.41 -8.18 16.30
CA ASP A 137 -48.73 -9.43 16.65
C ASP A 137 -47.21 -9.21 16.85
N LEU A 138 -46.57 -8.44 15.97
CA LEU A 138 -45.15 -8.12 16.08
C LEU A 138 -44.83 -7.26 17.31
N ALA A 139 -45.72 -6.32 17.67
CA ALA A 139 -45.53 -5.42 18.81
C ALA A 139 -45.73 -6.13 20.16
N ASP A 140 -46.68 -7.07 20.25
CA ASP A 140 -46.87 -7.92 21.44
C ASP A 140 -45.69 -8.89 21.62
N ASP A 141 -45.20 -9.52 20.55
CA ASP A 141 -44.00 -10.37 20.60
C ASP A 141 -42.71 -9.58 20.91
N ASN A 142 -42.67 -8.27 20.61
CA ASN A 142 -41.50 -7.41 20.79
C ASN A 142 -41.83 -6.09 21.54
N PRO A 143 -42.15 -6.11 22.85
CA PRO A 143 -42.57 -4.93 23.61
C PRO A 143 -41.53 -3.80 23.75
N HIS A 144 -40.32 -4.01 23.24
CA HIS A 144 -39.21 -3.06 23.21
C HIS A 144 -39.11 -2.31 21.86
N ALA A 145 -39.70 -2.86 20.79
CA ALA A 145 -39.70 -2.27 19.46
C ALA A 145 -40.94 -1.37 19.29
N LYS A 146 -40.75 -0.14 18.80
CA LYS A 146 -41.88 0.69 18.36
C LYS A 146 -42.27 0.29 16.93
N VAL A 147 -43.52 -0.13 16.75
CA VAL A 147 -44.08 -0.54 15.46
C VAL A 147 -45.07 0.52 14.98
N ILE A 148 -44.87 1.05 13.78
CA ILE A 148 -45.73 2.05 13.14
C ILE A 148 -46.46 1.39 11.98
N GLY A 149 -47.79 1.34 12.01
CA GLY A 149 -48.62 0.89 10.90
C GLY A 149 -49.21 2.06 10.10
N VAL A 150 -49.16 1.99 8.77
CA VAL A 150 -49.71 3.02 7.88
C VAL A 150 -50.70 2.41 6.90
N ASP A 151 -51.88 3.01 6.74
CA ASP A 151 -52.87 2.62 5.71
C ASP A 151 -53.72 3.82 5.25
N LEU A 152 -54.41 3.69 4.11
CA LEU A 152 -55.43 4.65 3.66
C LEU A 152 -56.76 4.52 4.42
N SER A 153 -56.98 3.40 5.11
CA SER A 153 -58.24 3.05 5.80
C SER A 153 -58.06 2.95 7.32
N PRO A 154 -58.82 3.70 8.14
CA PRO A 154 -58.90 3.45 9.58
C PRO A 154 -59.82 2.25 9.86
N ILE A 155 -59.25 1.05 9.79
CA ILE A 155 -59.92 -0.24 10.05
C ILE A 155 -59.15 -1.13 11.05
N GLN A 156 -58.21 -0.54 11.76
CA GLN A 156 -57.39 -1.20 12.78
C GLN A 156 -58.16 -1.35 14.11
N PRO A 157 -57.84 -2.34 14.95
CA PRO A 157 -58.53 -2.55 16.22
C PRO A 157 -58.33 -1.37 17.20
N ILE A 158 -59.34 -1.14 18.05
CA ILE A 158 -59.33 -0.06 19.07
C ILE A 158 -58.36 -0.38 20.22
N PHE A 159 -58.10 -1.66 20.47
CA PHE A 159 -57.14 -2.14 21.47
C PHE A 159 -55.89 -2.66 20.75
N VAL A 160 -54.76 -2.02 21.01
CA VAL A 160 -53.44 -2.31 20.42
C VAL A 160 -52.35 -2.26 21.50
N PRO A 161 -51.18 -2.90 21.30
CA PRO A 161 -50.05 -2.81 22.22
C PRO A 161 -49.56 -1.36 22.40
N PRO A 162 -49.04 -0.98 23.58
CA PRO A 162 -48.64 0.41 23.86
C PRO A 162 -47.44 0.91 23.03
N ASN A 163 -46.76 0.00 22.33
CA ASN A 163 -45.66 0.23 21.40
C ASN A 163 -46.09 0.16 19.91
N ALA A 164 -47.38 -0.06 19.62
CA ALA A 164 -47.96 -0.01 18.28
C ALA A 164 -48.70 1.32 18.05
N GLU A 165 -48.38 2.03 16.96
CA GLU A 165 -49.06 3.28 16.58
C GLU A 165 -49.54 3.21 15.13
N PHE A 166 -50.73 3.75 14.85
CA PHE A 166 -51.38 3.65 13.54
C PHE A 166 -51.73 5.02 12.96
N TYR A 167 -51.39 5.23 11.67
CA TYR A 167 -51.55 6.50 10.97
C TYR A 167 -52.29 6.34 9.63
N ILE A 168 -53.13 7.33 9.30
CA ILE A 168 -53.86 7.38 8.02
C ILE A 168 -53.06 8.23 7.03
N GLU A 169 -52.19 7.60 6.25
CA GLU A 169 -51.36 8.26 5.24
C GLU A 169 -51.33 7.46 3.93
N ASP A 170 -50.88 8.13 2.86
CA ASP A 170 -50.66 7.52 1.56
C ASP A 170 -49.16 7.25 1.37
N LEU A 171 -48.78 5.99 1.16
CA LEU A 171 -47.39 5.57 0.94
C LEU A 171 -46.78 6.17 -0.33
N GLU A 172 -47.60 6.64 -1.28
CA GLU A 172 -47.17 7.35 -2.49
C GLU A 172 -46.98 8.86 -2.29
N ASP A 173 -47.34 9.44 -1.13
CA ASP A 173 -46.93 10.80 -0.76
C ASP A 173 -45.44 10.83 -0.35
N SER A 174 -44.97 11.97 0.18
CA SER A 174 -43.56 12.11 0.59
C SER A 174 -43.43 11.82 2.09
N TRP A 175 -42.65 10.79 2.45
CA TRP A 175 -42.60 10.31 3.82
C TRP A 175 -41.98 11.35 4.77
N SER A 176 -42.57 11.51 5.96
CA SER A 176 -42.23 12.59 6.90
C SER A 176 -41.49 12.12 8.18
N PHE A 177 -41.14 10.84 8.25
CA PHE A 177 -40.54 10.21 9.43
C PHE A 177 -39.19 10.83 9.82
N SER A 178 -39.06 11.21 11.08
CA SER A 178 -37.86 11.89 11.62
C SER A 178 -36.71 10.94 11.99
N LYS A 179 -36.94 9.62 11.91
CA LYS A 179 -36.01 8.55 12.29
C LYS A 179 -36.01 7.47 11.19
N PRO A 180 -34.87 6.83 10.88
CA PRO A 180 -34.83 5.65 10.02
C PRO A 180 -35.54 4.46 10.68
N PHE A 181 -35.74 3.38 9.92
CA PHE A 181 -36.35 2.14 10.42
C PHE A 181 -35.34 1.00 10.37
N ASP A 182 -35.40 0.10 11.35
CA ASP A 182 -34.62 -1.14 11.37
C ASP A 182 -35.22 -2.17 10.40
N LEU A 183 -36.55 -2.13 10.25
CA LEU A 183 -37.33 -2.95 9.32
C LEU A 183 -38.46 -2.11 8.71
N ILE A 184 -38.53 -2.10 7.38
CA ILE A 184 -39.73 -1.70 6.63
C ILE A 184 -40.34 -2.97 6.06
N PHE A 185 -41.52 -3.32 6.55
CA PHE A 185 -42.31 -4.45 6.07
C PHE A 185 -43.39 -3.97 5.10
N ALA A 186 -43.67 -4.78 4.08
CA ALA A 186 -44.72 -4.53 3.11
C ALA A 186 -45.21 -5.88 2.57
N ARG A 187 -46.52 -6.15 2.65
CA ARG A 187 -47.10 -7.43 2.26
C ARG A 187 -48.41 -7.21 1.50
N MET A 188 -48.59 -7.89 0.37
CA MET A 188 -49.81 -7.89 -0.44
C MET A 188 -50.28 -6.52 -1.01
N LEU A 189 -49.43 -5.48 -1.04
CA LEU A 189 -49.71 -4.16 -1.66
C LEU A 189 -49.91 -4.17 -3.19
N THR A 190 -50.16 -5.35 -3.79
CA THR A 190 -50.27 -5.55 -5.23
C THR A 190 -51.59 -4.98 -5.75
N GLY A 191 -51.54 -3.77 -6.29
CA GLY A 191 -52.72 -2.98 -6.64
C GLY A 191 -53.04 -1.84 -5.67
N SER A 192 -52.22 -1.66 -4.63
CA SER A 192 -52.29 -0.53 -3.68
C SER A 192 -51.33 0.62 -4.00
N ILE A 193 -50.26 0.34 -4.77
CA ILE A 193 -49.20 1.29 -5.14
C ILE A 193 -49.10 1.40 -6.67
N GLY A 194 -49.08 2.63 -7.19
CA GLY A 194 -48.80 2.99 -8.58
C GLY A 194 -47.30 3.16 -8.85
N ASP A 195 -46.62 4.06 -8.14
CA ASP A 195 -45.19 4.39 -8.29
C ASP A 195 -44.31 3.55 -7.34
N TRP A 196 -44.16 2.28 -7.69
CA TRP A 196 -43.24 1.36 -7.03
C TRP A 196 -41.78 1.87 -6.98
N PRO A 197 -41.21 2.48 -8.04
CA PRO A 197 -39.91 3.15 -7.96
C PRO A 197 -39.81 4.19 -6.84
N LYS A 198 -40.83 5.05 -6.65
CA LYS A 198 -40.87 6.01 -5.55
C LYS A 198 -40.94 5.31 -4.19
N PHE A 199 -41.84 4.33 -4.03
CA PHE A 199 -41.99 3.56 -2.79
C PHE A 199 -40.67 2.89 -2.36
N TYR A 200 -39.98 2.20 -3.27
CA TYR A 200 -38.68 1.59 -3.00
C TYR A 200 -37.57 2.63 -2.75
N GLY A 201 -37.60 3.79 -3.43
CA GLY A 201 -36.67 4.88 -3.19
C GLY A 201 -36.75 5.41 -1.76
N GLN A 202 -37.96 5.79 -1.32
CA GLN A 202 -38.20 6.27 0.04
C GLN A 202 -37.88 5.20 1.08
N SER A 203 -38.19 3.93 0.81
CA SER A 203 -37.84 2.82 1.71
C SER A 203 -36.32 2.69 1.91
N PHE A 204 -35.55 2.77 0.82
CA PHE A 204 -34.08 2.66 0.85
C PHE A 204 -33.40 3.88 1.49
N GLU A 205 -33.95 5.09 1.31
CA GLU A 205 -33.45 6.30 1.97
C GLU A 205 -33.56 6.23 3.50
N HIS A 206 -34.43 5.37 4.04
CA HIS A 206 -34.63 5.16 5.48
C HIS A 206 -34.05 3.83 6.01
N THR A 207 -33.28 3.06 5.21
CA THR A 207 -32.72 1.75 5.63
C THR A 207 -31.29 1.48 5.10
N VAL A 208 -30.28 1.52 5.99
CA VAL A 208 -28.88 1.02 5.86
C VAL A 208 -27.74 1.96 5.35
N PRO A 209 -27.86 2.85 4.33
CA PRO A 209 -26.75 3.72 3.90
C PRO A 209 -26.02 4.50 5.01
N GLU A 210 -26.78 4.88 6.05
CA GLU A 210 -26.30 5.60 7.23
C GLU A 210 -25.13 4.91 7.95
N ALA A 211 -25.03 3.57 7.93
CA ALA A 211 -23.93 2.81 8.54
C ALA A 211 -22.56 3.17 7.92
N ALA A 212 -22.55 3.43 6.61
CA ALA A 212 -21.36 3.82 5.87
C ALA A 212 -21.04 5.32 6.07
N GLU A 213 -22.06 6.14 6.29
CA GLU A 213 -21.93 7.58 6.54
C GLU A 213 -21.47 7.88 7.98
N LYS A 214 -21.95 7.12 8.97
CA LYS A 214 -21.45 7.13 10.36
C LYS A 214 -19.96 6.80 10.47
N LEU A 215 -19.42 6.04 9.51
CA LEU A 215 -17.98 5.76 9.37
C LEU A 215 -17.26 6.67 8.36
N GLY A 216 -17.92 7.72 7.86
CA GLY A 216 -17.36 8.73 6.96
C GLY A 216 -17.04 8.24 5.55
N ARG A 217 -17.64 7.13 5.09
CA ARG A 217 -17.31 6.45 3.82
C ARG A 217 -18.56 5.93 3.06
N PRO A 218 -19.49 6.80 2.61
CA PRO A 218 -20.70 6.39 1.90
C PRO A 218 -20.44 5.52 0.66
N PHE A 219 -21.28 4.49 0.47
CA PHE A 219 -21.16 3.57 -0.68
C PHE A 219 -21.72 4.12 -2.00
N ASN A 220 -22.59 5.14 -1.97
CA ASN A 220 -23.23 5.70 -3.16
C ASN A 220 -22.34 6.69 -3.97
N ASN A 221 -21.05 6.80 -3.61
CA ASN A 221 -20.11 7.85 -4.01
C ASN A 221 -19.86 8.02 -5.53
N ALA A 222 -20.48 7.23 -6.41
CA ALA A 222 -20.31 7.33 -7.86
C ALA A 222 -20.62 8.73 -8.44
N LYS A 223 -21.53 9.50 -7.82
CA LYS A 223 -21.85 10.89 -8.22
C LYS A 223 -20.83 11.89 -7.66
N ALA A 224 -20.45 11.76 -6.40
CA ALA A 224 -19.40 12.57 -5.77
C ALA A 224 -18.04 12.40 -6.48
N ILE A 225 -17.66 11.18 -6.85
CA ILE A 225 -16.46 10.89 -7.65
C ILE A 225 -16.51 11.59 -9.01
N LYS A 226 -17.66 11.64 -9.69
CA LYS A 226 -17.79 12.39 -10.95
C LYS A 226 -17.55 13.89 -10.74
N ASN A 227 -18.15 14.47 -9.70
CA ASN A 227 -18.04 15.89 -9.42
C ASN A 227 -16.61 16.26 -8.98
N GLY A 228 -16.05 15.56 -8.00
CA GLY A 228 -14.70 15.78 -7.50
C GLY A 228 -13.61 15.57 -8.57
N LEU A 229 -13.82 14.70 -9.55
CA LEU A 229 -12.91 14.59 -10.69
C LEU A 229 -13.06 15.72 -11.71
N ALA A 230 -14.27 16.23 -11.94
CA ALA A 230 -14.47 17.43 -12.76
C ALA A 230 -13.87 18.68 -12.07
N GLU A 231 -14.03 18.79 -10.75
CA GLU A 231 -13.43 19.84 -9.90
C GLU A 231 -11.89 19.71 -9.84
N ALA A 232 -11.35 18.49 -9.89
CA ALA A 232 -9.92 18.20 -10.04
C ALA A 232 -9.41 18.27 -11.50
N GLY A 233 -10.21 18.80 -12.45
CA GLY A 233 -9.76 19.12 -13.81
C GLY A 233 -9.75 17.98 -14.83
N PHE A 234 -10.34 16.81 -14.53
CA PHE A 234 -10.43 15.70 -15.49
C PHE A 234 -11.54 15.94 -16.52
N THR A 235 -11.25 15.77 -17.81
CA THR A 235 -12.25 15.82 -18.89
C THR A 235 -12.74 14.42 -19.26
N ASP A 236 -13.78 14.35 -20.10
CA ASP A 236 -14.23 13.14 -20.80
C ASP A 236 -14.53 11.95 -19.85
N ILE A 237 -15.22 12.24 -18.74
CA ILE A 237 -15.60 11.27 -17.70
C ILE A 237 -16.65 10.29 -18.25
N VAL A 238 -16.19 9.19 -18.85
CA VAL A 238 -17.05 8.08 -19.31
C VAL A 238 -17.41 7.16 -18.16
N HIS A 239 -18.67 6.74 -18.08
CA HIS A 239 -19.19 5.84 -17.05
C HIS A 239 -19.61 4.50 -17.68
N HIS A 240 -18.98 3.41 -17.28
CA HIS A 240 -19.41 2.06 -17.64
C HIS A 240 -19.86 1.30 -16.39
N GLN A 241 -21.15 0.98 -16.36
CA GLN A 241 -21.76 0.16 -15.32
C GLN A 241 -21.76 -1.30 -15.76
N PHE A 242 -20.90 -2.11 -15.15
CA PHE A 242 -20.85 -3.55 -15.35
C PHE A 242 -21.69 -4.27 -14.27
N LYS A 243 -22.25 -5.41 -14.62
CA LYS A 243 -22.88 -6.32 -13.66
C LYS A 243 -21.88 -7.41 -13.32
N TRP A 244 -21.43 -7.48 -12.06
CA TRP A 244 -20.59 -8.57 -11.55
C TRP A 244 -21.44 -9.56 -10.77
N PRO A 245 -21.73 -10.76 -11.31
CA PRO A 245 -22.57 -11.76 -10.64
C PRO A 245 -21.97 -12.17 -9.29
N THR A 246 -22.79 -12.38 -8.26
CA THR A 246 -22.30 -12.79 -6.94
C THR A 246 -21.88 -14.25 -6.88
N ASN A 247 -22.37 -15.10 -7.79
CA ASN A 247 -22.03 -16.52 -7.90
C ASN A 247 -22.24 -17.06 -9.34
N ARG A 248 -22.18 -18.38 -9.50
CA ARG A 248 -22.18 -19.12 -10.78
C ARG A 248 -23.54 -19.21 -11.50
N TRP A 249 -24.56 -18.46 -11.09
CA TRP A 249 -25.89 -18.42 -11.73
C TRP A 249 -25.97 -18.03 -13.22
N PRO A 250 -25.08 -17.19 -13.79
CA PRO A 250 -25.22 -16.73 -15.18
C PRO A 250 -25.19 -17.87 -16.21
N LYS A 251 -25.84 -17.68 -17.36
CA LYS A 251 -25.78 -18.65 -18.47
C LYS A 251 -24.58 -18.44 -19.40
N ASP A 252 -24.09 -17.20 -19.48
CA ASP A 252 -22.87 -16.87 -20.23
C ASP A 252 -21.63 -17.45 -19.53
N PRO A 253 -20.68 -18.08 -20.25
CA PRO A 253 -19.50 -18.71 -19.63
C PRO A 253 -18.61 -17.73 -18.86
N ASN A 254 -18.32 -16.56 -19.44
CA ASN A 254 -17.40 -15.58 -18.86
C ASN A 254 -18.01 -14.93 -17.62
N MET A 255 -19.31 -14.63 -17.65
CA MET A 255 -20.05 -14.13 -16.48
C MET A 255 -20.20 -15.20 -15.40
N LYS A 256 -20.31 -16.49 -15.76
CA LYS A 256 -20.34 -17.60 -14.79
C LYS A 256 -18.99 -17.77 -14.10
N GLU A 257 -17.90 -17.62 -14.82
CA GLU A 257 -16.54 -17.65 -14.27
C GLU A 257 -16.25 -16.43 -13.39
N LEU A 258 -16.57 -15.22 -13.87
CA LEU A 258 -16.53 -14.00 -13.07
C LEU A 258 -17.38 -14.11 -11.79
N GLY A 259 -18.55 -14.76 -11.88
CA GLY A 259 -19.39 -15.07 -10.73
C GLY A 259 -18.76 -16.08 -9.78
N ALA A 260 -18.04 -17.09 -10.28
CA ALA A 260 -17.23 -17.99 -9.44
C ALA A 260 -16.15 -17.21 -8.67
N TRP A 261 -15.39 -16.35 -9.36
CA TRP A 261 -14.32 -15.56 -8.74
C TRP A 261 -14.86 -14.53 -7.75
N THR A 262 -16.02 -13.93 -8.04
CA THR A 262 -16.69 -12.99 -7.14
C THR A 262 -17.16 -13.68 -5.85
N PHE A 263 -17.69 -14.91 -5.94
CA PHE A 263 -18.02 -15.71 -4.77
C PHE A 263 -16.78 -16.07 -3.94
N GLU A 264 -15.70 -16.54 -4.57
CA GLU A 264 -14.45 -16.88 -3.86
C GLU A 264 -13.83 -15.66 -3.16
N ASN A 265 -13.83 -14.49 -3.82
CA ASN A 265 -13.29 -13.24 -3.28
C ASN A 265 -14.13 -12.72 -2.10
N VAL A 266 -15.42 -12.45 -2.34
CA VAL A 266 -16.28 -11.81 -1.33
C VAL A 266 -16.69 -12.82 -0.25
N GLY A 267 -17.09 -14.04 -0.61
CA GLY A 267 -17.59 -15.05 0.33
C GLY A 267 -16.56 -15.48 1.38
N ARG A 268 -15.27 -15.53 1.02
CA ARG A 268 -14.18 -15.74 1.98
C ARG A 268 -14.01 -14.52 2.90
N ASN A 269 -13.91 -13.32 2.32
CA ASN A 269 -13.61 -12.07 3.04
C ASN A 269 -14.84 -11.33 3.62
N LEU A 270 -16.02 -11.95 3.67
CA LEU A 270 -17.25 -11.36 4.21
C LEU A 270 -17.07 -10.77 5.63
N TYR A 271 -16.18 -11.38 6.43
CA TYR A 271 -15.80 -10.90 7.76
C TYR A 271 -15.09 -9.54 7.69
N GLY A 272 -13.93 -9.47 7.02
CA GLY A 272 -13.12 -8.25 6.93
C GLY A 272 -13.84 -7.10 6.20
N LEU A 273 -14.70 -7.42 5.23
CA LEU A 273 -15.49 -6.43 4.49
C LEU A 273 -16.61 -5.80 5.35
N SER A 274 -17.17 -6.55 6.29
CA SER A 274 -18.41 -6.15 6.99
C SER A 274 -18.22 -5.81 8.47
N VAL A 275 -17.21 -6.36 9.16
CA VAL A 275 -17.10 -6.28 10.64
C VAL A 275 -17.13 -4.84 11.16
N ALA A 276 -16.43 -3.92 10.49
CA ALA A 276 -16.41 -2.52 10.87
C ALA A 276 -17.77 -1.81 10.70
N LEU A 277 -18.53 -2.16 9.66
CA LEU A 277 -19.85 -1.56 9.37
C LEU A 277 -20.86 -1.97 10.43
N PHE A 278 -20.91 -3.25 10.77
CA PHE A 278 -21.89 -3.78 11.72
C PHE A 278 -21.49 -3.46 13.17
N THR A 279 -20.25 -3.74 13.60
CA THR A 279 -19.85 -3.50 15.01
C THR A 279 -19.63 -2.02 15.35
N ARG A 280 -19.03 -1.22 14.45
CA ARG A 280 -18.72 0.21 14.73
C ARG A 280 -19.66 1.21 14.05
N GLY A 281 -20.25 0.86 12.91
CA GLY A 281 -21.23 1.71 12.22
C GLY A 281 -22.67 1.51 12.71
N LEU A 282 -23.01 0.28 13.15
CA LEU A 282 -24.35 -0.10 13.64
C LEU A 282 -24.38 -0.60 15.09
N GLY A 283 -23.23 -0.75 15.76
CA GLY A 283 -23.16 -1.11 17.19
C GLY A 283 -23.41 -2.59 17.52
N TRP A 284 -23.43 -3.49 16.54
CA TRP A 284 -23.71 -4.92 16.74
C TRP A 284 -22.65 -5.62 17.60
N SER A 285 -23.05 -6.67 18.32
CA SER A 285 -22.09 -7.57 18.97
C SER A 285 -21.27 -8.37 17.95
N MET A 286 -20.16 -8.95 18.42
CA MET A 286 -19.26 -9.75 17.60
C MET A 286 -19.93 -11.07 17.18
N GLU A 287 -20.70 -11.64 18.10
CA GLU A 287 -21.42 -12.89 18.03
C GLU A 287 -22.59 -12.82 17.03
N GLU A 288 -23.44 -11.78 17.12
CA GLU A 288 -24.53 -11.55 16.16
C GLU A 288 -24.01 -11.36 14.74
N PHE A 289 -22.91 -10.63 14.60
CA PHE A 289 -22.27 -10.39 13.32
C PHE A 289 -21.71 -11.67 12.69
N GLU A 290 -21.01 -12.52 13.46
CA GLU A 290 -20.47 -13.78 12.93
C GLU A 290 -21.58 -14.76 12.53
N VAL A 291 -22.66 -14.87 13.33
CA VAL A 291 -23.83 -15.70 13.00
C VAL A 291 -24.50 -15.23 11.71
N PHE A 292 -24.72 -13.92 11.55
CA PHE A 292 -25.26 -13.33 10.32
C PHE A 292 -24.42 -13.72 9.08
N LEU A 293 -23.08 -13.66 9.20
CA LEU A 293 -22.20 -14.02 8.07
C LEU A 293 -22.21 -15.50 7.69
N VAL A 294 -22.58 -16.42 8.59
CA VAL A 294 -22.78 -17.84 8.22
C VAL A 294 -23.95 -17.97 7.24
N GLN A 295 -25.06 -17.26 7.50
CA GLN A 295 -26.21 -17.26 6.60
C GLN A 295 -25.92 -16.51 5.29
N VAL A 296 -25.24 -15.36 5.32
CA VAL A 296 -24.85 -14.63 4.10
C VAL A 296 -23.94 -15.48 3.19
N ARG A 297 -22.97 -16.23 3.75
CA ARG A 297 -22.13 -17.15 2.97
C ARG A 297 -22.95 -18.23 2.26
N LYS A 298 -23.92 -18.81 2.96
CA LYS A 298 -24.83 -19.85 2.45
C LYS A 298 -25.68 -19.31 1.30
N GLU A 299 -26.30 -18.15 1.44
CA GLU A 299 -27.11 -17.52 0.39
C GLU A 299 -26.27 -17.09 -0.81
N MET A 300 -25.10 -16.47 -0.58
CA MET A 300 -24.17 -16.14 -1.67
C MET A 300 -23.74 -17.38 -2.46
N SER A 301 -23.73 -18.57 -1.85
CA SER A 301 -23.35 -19.82 -2.53
C SER A 301 -24.44 -20.43 -3.43
N ASP A 302 -25.73 -20.12 -3.24
CA ASP A 302 -26.82 -20.77 -4.00
C ASP A 302 -26.95 -20.18 -5.42
N PRO A 303 -26.69 -20.95 -6.50
CA PRO A 303 -26.83 -20.49 -7.88
C PRO A 303 -28.27 -20.21 -8.33
N LYS A 304 -29.28 -20.39 -7.46
CA LYS A 304 -30.64 -19.87 -7.67
C LYS A 304 -30.78 -18.39 -7.32
N ILE A 305 -29.90 -17.85 -6.47
CA ILE A 305 -29.93 -16.45 -6.04
C ILE A 305 -29.14 -15.61 -7.05
N HIS A 306 -29.87 -14.93 -7.94
CA HIS A 306 -29.32 -14.18 -9.07
C HIS A 306 -28.75 -12.80 -8.68
N GLY A 307 -27.95 -12.73 -7.62
CA GLY A 307 -27.32 -11.49 -7.14
C GLY A 307 -26.25 -10.96 -8.09
N TYR A 308 -26.06 -9.64 -8.13
CA TYR A 308 -24.93 -9.01 -8.82
C TYR A 308 -24.59 -7.64 -8.23
N PHE A 309 -23.30 -7.32 -8.20
CA PHE A 309 -22.82 -5.98 -7.86
C PHE A 309 -22.88 -5.06 -9.10
N PRO A 310 -23.44 -3.84 -9.00
CA PRO A 310 -23.45 -2.85 -10.08
C PRO A 310 -22.12 -2.06 -10.11
N ILE A 311 -21.05 -2.70 -10.56
CA ILE A 311 -19.70 -2.12 -10.58
C ILE A 311 -19.64 -0.93 -11.56
N SER A 312 -19.52 0.27 -11.00
CA SER A 312 -19.30 1.50 -11.76
C SER A 312 -17.81 1.72 -11.98
N THR A 313 -17.30 1.27 -13.12
CA THR A 313 -16.00 1.74 -13.60
C THR A 313 -16.16 3.10 -14.30
N ARG A 314 -15.13 3.93 -14.20
CA ARG A 314 -15.03 5.17 -14.97
C ARG A 314 -13.64 5.27 -15.57
N PHE A 315 -13.57 5.62 -16.85
CA PHE A 315 -12.31 5.99 -17.50
C PHE A 315 -12.23 7.51 -17.52
N HIS A 316 -11.04 8.03 -17.29
CA HIS A 316 -10.77 9.46 -17.21
C HIS A 316 -9.42 9.75 -17.86
N GLN A 317 -9.30 10.90 -18.52
CA GLN A 317 -8.04 11.38 -19.07
C GLN A 317 -7.67 12.66 -18.34
N ARG A 318 -6.64 12.59 -17.49
CA ARG A 318 -6.01 13.79 -16.94
C ARG A 318 -5.05 14.32 -17.98
N TRP A 319 -5.26 15.54 -18.47
CA TRP A 319 -4.38 16.13 -19.48
C TRP A 319 -2.93 16.25 -18.99
N ASP A 320 -2.75 16.51 -17.70
CA ASP A 320 -1.46 16.56 -16.98
C ASP A 320 -0.63 15.25 -17.06
N LEU A 321 -1.23 14.13 -17.48
CA LEU A 321 -0.51 12.85 -17.69
C LEU A 321 -0.22 12.55 -19.17
N LEU A 322 -0.76 13.33 -20.13
CA LEU A 322 -0.37 13.20 -21.54
C LEU A 322 0.99 13.86 -21.84
N ASP A 323 1.42 14.83 -21.02
CA ASP A 323 2.78 15.39 -21.03
C ASP A 323 3.88 14.35 -20.69
N GLN A 324 3.50 13.12 -20.32
CA GLN A 324 4.42 11.98 -20.17
C GLN A 324 4.23 10.88 -21.24
N MET A 325 3.26 11.01 -22.15
CA MET A 325 3.05 10.05 -23.26
C MET A 325 3.55 10.55 -24.62
N LEU A 326 3.96 11.81 -24.71
CA LEU A 326 4.71 12.35 -25.84
C LEU A 326 5.88 13.16 -25.30
N THR A 327 7.10 12.69 -25.52
CA THR A 327 8.32 13.43 -25.17
C THR A 327 8.40 14.76 -25.93
N ILE A 328 9.22 15.71 -25.44
CA ILE A 328 9.50 16.97 -26.17
C ILE A 328 9.97 16.68 -27.62
N ALA A 329 10.72 15.60 -27.81
CA ALA A 329 11.12 15.06 -29.11
C ALA A 329 9.92 14.70 -30.01
N GLU A 330 8.95 13.94 -29.50
CA GLU A 330 7.77 13.50 -30.25
C GLU A 330 6.79 14.64 -30.50
N VAL A 331 6.52 15.51 -29.52
CA VAL A 331 5.69 16.71 -29.70
C VAL A 331 6.29 17.62 -30.77
N SER A 332 7.60 17.88 -30.71
CA SER A 332 8.28 18.70 -31.72
C SER A 332 8.34 18.02 -33.09
N GLY A 333 8.52 16.70 -33.16
CA GLY A 333 8.44 15.90 -34.38
C GLY A 333 7.05 15.92 -35.03
N LEU A 334 5.99 15.82 -34.24
CA LEU A 334 4.59 15.92 -34.70
C LEU A 334 4.26 17.34 -35.19
N ILE A 335 4.70 18.39 -34.49
CA ILE A 335 4.54 19.79 -34.93
C ILE A 335 5.28 20.03 -36.25
N ALA A 336 6.50 19.49 -36.41
CA ALA A 336 7.25 19.58 -37.66
C ALA A 336 6.56 18.83 -38.81
N ALA A 337 6.08 17.60 -38.57
CA ALA A 337 5.32 16.83 -39.55
C ALA A 337 4.03 17.55 -39.99
N ALA A 338 3.25 18.08 -39.03
CA ALA A 338 2.04 18.84 -39.30
C ALA A 338 2.35 20.13 -40.10
N SER A 339 3.42 20.84 -39.73
CA SER A 339 3.86 22.05 -40.42
C SER A 339 4.23 21.77 -41.88
N VAL A 340 4.94 20.67 -42.15
CA VAL A 340 5.21 20.18 -43.52
C VAL A 340 3.92 19.88 -44.27
N ILE A 341 3.00 19.12 -43.67
CA ILE A 341 1.74 18.72 -44.31
C ILE A 341 0.94 19.97 -44.70
N VAL A 342 0.81 20.95 -43.80
CA VAL A 342 0.14 22.22 -44.09
C VAL A 342 0.88 23.01 -45.18
N GLN A 343 2.21 23.11 -45.12
CA GLN A 343 3.02 23.85 -46.09
C GLN A 343 2.83 23.38 -47.53
N TYR A 344 2.65 22.07 -47.76
CA TYR A 344 2.43 21.52 -49.11
C TYR A 344 0.95 21.36 -49.47
N MET A 345 0.07 20.98 -48.53
CA MET A 345 -1.35 20.74 -48.80
C MET A 345 -2.18 22.01 -48.87
N LEU A 346 -1.90 23.04 -48.07
CA LEU A 346 -2.70 24.28 -48.06
C LEU A 346 -2.64 25.01 -49.43
N PRO A 347 -1.47 25.21 -50.07
CA PRO A 347 -1.42 25.78 -51.42
C PRO A 347 -2.14 24.92 -52.45
N ALA A 348 -2.06 23.59 -52.35
CA ALA A 348 -2.76 22.68 -53.25
C ALA A 348 -4.28 22.75 -53.09
N ALA A 349 -4.80 22.80 -51.86
CA ALA A 349 -6.22 22.96 -51.57
C ALA A 349 -6.76 24.32 -52.05
N LEU A 350 -6.00 25.39 -51.84
CA LEU A 350 -6.33 26.73 -52.34
C LEU A 350 -6.40 26.78 -53.88
N VAL A 351 -5.64 25.96 -54.61
CA VAL A 351 -5.77 25.82 -56.07
C VAL A 351 -7.09 25.15 -56.48
N ILE A 352 -7.60 24.16 -55.75
CA ILE A 352 -8.94 23.58 -56.02
C ILE A 352 -10.01 24.67 -55.90
N ILE A 353 -9.94 25.45 -54.81
CA ILE A 353 -10.86 26.56 -54.53
C ILE A 353 -10.76 27.61 -55.64
N LEU A 354 -9.54 28.01 -56.02
CA LEU A 354 -9.30 28.99 -57.09
C LEU A 354 -9.89 28.51 -58.43
N ILE A 355 -9.66 27.27 -58.84
CA ILE A 355 -10.21 26.71 -60.09
C ILE A 355 -11.74 26.68 -60.07
N LYS A 356 -12.38 26.44 -58.91
CA LYS A 356 -13.85 26.47 -58.78
C LYS A 356 -14.44 27.88 -58.98
N TYR A 357 -13.70 28.94 -58.64
CA TYR A 357 -14.17 30.34 -58.78
C TYR A 357 -13.67 31.05 -60.06
N VAL A 358 -12.66 30.51 -60.76
CA VAL A 358 -12.20 31.03 -62.05
C VAL A 358 -13.03 30.42 -63.18
N GLY A 359 -14.01 31.18 -63.68
CA GLY A 359 -14.83 30.80 -64.83
C GLY A 359 -14.04 30.66 -66.14
N SER A 360 -14.63 29.98 -67.13
CA SER A 360 -14.02 29.65 -68.42
C SER A 360 -13.66 30.85 -69.31
N GLN A 361 -14.14 32.06 -68.99
CA GLN A 361 -13.84 33.31 -69.68
C GLN A 361 -13.15 34.28 -68.72
N ASN A 362 -11.90 34.63 -68.98
CA ASN A 362 -11.08 35.47 -68.11
C ASN A 362 -10.01 36.23 -68.91
N ASN A 363 -9.48 37.33 -68.38
CA ASN A 363 -8.47 38.11 -69.11
C ASN A 363 -7.09 37.41 -69.15
N ALA A 364 -6.26 37.80 -70.13
CA ALA A 364 -4.93 37.21 -70.36
C ALA A 364 -3.97 37.33 -69.15
N VAL A 365 -4.13 38.34 -68.29
CA VAL A 365 -3.39 38.45 -67.03
C VAL A 365 -3.84 37.36 -66.04
N THR A 366 -5.15 37.19 -65.83
CA THR A 366 -5.71 36.17 -64.92
C THR A 366 -5.25 34.77 -65.31
N TRP A 367 -5.28 34.40 -66.59
CA TRP A 367 -4.78 33.10 -67.05
C TRP A 367 -3.26 32.90 -66.79
N SER A 368 -2.48 33.96 -66.93
CA SER A 368 -1.03 33.93 -66.65
C SER A 368 -0.74 33.81 -65.14
N VAL A 369 -1.55 34.46 -64.30
CA VAL A 369 -1.47 34.36 -62.83
C VAL A 369 -1.93 32.98 -62.36
N LEU A 370 -3.05 32.47 -62.87
CA LEU A 370 -3.56 31.13 -62.56
C LEU A 370 -2.52 30.05 -62.86
N ASN A 371 -1.94 30.07 -64.06
CA ASN A 371 -0.94 29.08 -64.44
C ASN A 371 0.31 29.16 -63.55
N ARG A 372 0.76 30.36 -63.16
CA ARG A 372 1.84 30.54 -62.18
C ARG A 372 1.49 29.88 -60.85
N THR A 373 0.31 30.17 -60.30
CA THR A 373 -0.14 29.64 -59.01
C THR A 373 -0.24 28.11 -59.04
N ILE A 374 -0.85 27.52 -60.07
CA ILE A 374 -0.92 26.06 -60.25
C ILE A 374 0.50 25.46 -60.33
N SER A 375 1.38 26.05 -61.16
CA SER A 375 2.76 25.58 -61.37
C SER A 375 3.64 25.64 -60.12
N THR A 376 3.29 26.46 -59.11
CA THR A 376 3.98 26.53 -57.81
C THR A 376 3.47 25.54 -56.76
N THR A 377 2.53 24.65 -57.11
CA THR A 377 2.00 23.60 -56.21
C THR A 377 2.37 22.19 -56.67
N LEU A 378 1.94 21.16 -55.93
CA LEU A 378 2.12 19.76 -56.30
C LEU A 378 1.24 19.30 -57.48
N TRP A 379 0.24 20.08 -57.90
CA TRP A 379 -0.73 19.68 -58.92
C TRP A 379 -0.15 19.23 -60.28
N PRO A 380 0.90 19.86 -60.86
CA PRO A 380 1.50 19.37 -62.10
C PRO A 380 2.05 17.94 -61.99
N TYR A 381 2.59 17.58 -60.82
CA TYR A 381 3.11 16.23 -60.54
C TYR A 381 1.98 15.23 -60.28
N LEU A 382 0.97 15.62 -59.51
CA LEU A 382 -0.18 14.76 -59.17
C LEU A 382 -1.03 14.41 -60.40
N LEU A 383 -1.29 15.38 -61.27
CA LEU A 383 -2.07 15.21 -62.51
C LEU A 383 -1.24 14.62 -63.67
N ARG A 384 0.08 14.45 -63.48
CA ARG A 384 1.03 14.00 -64.52
C ARG A 384 0.94 14.81 -65.82
N ALA A 385 0.67 16.11 -65.70
CA ALA A 385 0.56 17.01 -66.85
C ALA A 385 1.90 17.11 -67.61
N ASP A 386 1.86 17.51 -68.89
CA ASP A 386 3.03 17.51 -69.79
C ASP A 386 4.27 18.24 -69.23
N ALA A 387 4.06 19.22 -68.35
CA ALA A 387 5.09 19.91 -67.57
C ALA A 387 6.03 18.97 -66.75
N VAL A 388 5.65 17.70 -66.54
CA VAL A 388 6.38 16.70 -65.75
C VAL A 388 6.80 15.48 -66.60
N SER A 389 6.49 15.44 -67.90
CA SER A 389 6.77 14.29 -68.79
C SER A 389 8.26 14.13 -69.12
N ALA A 390 9.01 13.49 -68.23
CA ALA A 390 10.48 13.44 -68.23
C ALA A 390 11.14 12.55 -69.31
N ASN A 391 10.36 11.88 -70.17
CA ASN A 391 10.86 10.85 -71.09
C ASN A 391 11.64 11.40 -72.30
N HIS A 392 11.36 12.61 -72.76
CA HIS A 392 11.98 13.20 -73.97
C HIS A 392 12.63 14.58 -73.75
N GLY A 393 12.77 15.01 -72.49
CA GLY A 393 13.36 16.31 -72.13
C GLY A 393 14.90 16.35 -72.06
N SER A 394 15.47 17.56 -72.09
CA SER A 394 16.91 17.81 -71.98
C SER A 394 17.52 17.26 -70.68
N ARG A 395 18.67 16.60 -70.77
CA ARG A 395 19.34 15.91 -69.65
C ARG A 395 19.59 16.82 -68.44
N SER A 396 20.01 18.06 -68.66
CA SER A 396 20.31 19.01 -67.59
C SER A 396 19.06 19.46 -66.83
N VAL A 397 17.96 19.72 -67.56
CA VAL A 397 16.66 20.10 -66.97
C VAL A 397 16.08 18.94 -66.16
N ARG A 398 16.19 17.71 -66.68
CA ARG A 398 15.75 16.51 -65.98
C ARG A 398 16.52 16.26 -64.68
N ILE A 399 17.85 16.43 -64.68
CA ILE A 399 18.66 16.31 -63.45
C ILE A 399 18.20 17.34 -62.41
N LEU A 400 18.06 18.62 -62.81
CA LEU A 400 17.67 19.69 -61.89
C LEU A 400 16.28 19.44 -61.27
N SER A 401 15.29 19.04 -62.08
CA SER A 401 13.95 18.69 -61.62
C SER A 401 13.96 17.57 -60.57
N TRP A 402 14.67 16.46 -60.82
CA TRP A 402 14.79 15.37 -59.85
C TRP A 402 15.53 15.79 -58.57
N THR A 403 16.54 16.66 -58.65
CA THR A 403 17.23 17.16 -57.44
C THR A 403 16.35 18.05 -56.57
N ILE A 404 15.41 18.81 -57.14
CA ILE A 404 14.44 19.62 -56.38
C ILE A 404 13.50 18.69 -55.60
N THR A 405 12.92 17.68 -56.25
CA THR A 405 12.04 16.69 -55.60
C THR A 405 12.76 15.91 -54.51
N LEU A 406 13.99 15.46 -54.76
CA LEU A 406 14.79 14.74 -53.76
C LEU A 406 15.13 15.63 -52.56
N SER A 407 15.48 16.90 -52.79
CA SER A 407 15.77 17.86 -51.71
C SER A 407 14.54 18.15 -50.86
N ALA A 408 13.34 18.23 -51.46
CA ALA A 408 12.10 18.38 -50.71
C ALA A 408 11.81 17.17 -49.81
N VAL A 409 11.96 15.94 -50.31
CA VAL A 409 11.78 14.72 -49.51
C VAL A 409 12.81 14.65 -48.36
N LEU A 410 14.07 14.99 -48.62
CA LEU A 410 15.10 15.05 -47.58
C LEU A 410 14.78 16.12 -46.52
N LEU A 411 14.25 17.29 -46.91
CA LEU A 411 13.85 18.34 -45.97
C LEU A 411 12.75 17.87 -45.01
N VAL A 412 11.75 17.14 -45.53
CA VAL A 412 10.70 16.53 -44.72
C VAL A 412 11.28 15.53 -43.72
N LEU A 413 12.13 14.61 -44.18
CA LEU A 413 12.78 13.62 -43.31
C LEU A 413 13.63 14.29 -42.23
N ALA A 414 14.41 15.33 -42.57
CA ALA A 414 15.20 16.06 -41.60
C ALA A 414 14.35 16.82 -40.57
N SER A 415 13.24 17.43 -40.99
CA SER A 415 12.33 18.14 -40.06
C SER A 415 11.65 17.22 -39.05
N VAL A 416 11.38 15.95 -39.41
CA VAL A 416 10.75 14.97 -38.51
C VAL A 416 11.79 14.23 -37.66
N LEU A 417 12.97 13.93 -38.21
CA LEU A 417 14.01 13.19 -37.49
C LEU A 417 14.80 14.06 -36.52
N ALA A 418 15.10 15.32 -36.84
CA ALA A 418 15.95 16.15 -35.98
C ALA A 418 15.37 16.38 -34.56
N PRO A 419 14.06 16.58 -34.35
CA PRO A 419 13.45 16.64 -33.02
C PRO A 419 13.66 15.37 -32.17
N LEU A 420 13.61 14.18 -32.80
CA LEU A 420 13.65 12.88 -32.11
C LEU A 420 14.99 12.56 -31.44
N GLY A 421 16.03 13.39 -31.65
CA GLY A 421 17.30 13.27 -30.93
C GLY A 421 17.28 13.84 -29.51
N LEU A 422 16.24 14.58 -29.10
CA LEU A 422 16.14 15.19 -27.79
C LEU A 422 15.58 14.21 -26.74
N TYR A 423 16.30 13.97 -25.65
CA TYR A 423 15.85 13.09 -24.57
C TYR A 423 16.23 13.65 -23.19
N GLU A 424 15.61 13.10 -22.15
CA GLU A 424 15.78 13.54 -20.77
C GLU A 424 16.41 12.46 -19.92
N GLU A 425 17.23 12.88 -18.96
CA GLU A 425 17.94 11.99 -18.04
C GLU A 425 18.00 12.64 -16.65
N ILE A 426 17.75 11.86 -15.59
CA ILE A 426 17.94 12.31 -14.21
C ILE A 426 19.33 11.86 -13.79
N VAL A 427 20.19 12.82 -13.41
CA VAL A 427 21.59 12.55 -13.04
C VAL A 427 21.93 13.14 -11.67
N PRO A 428 22.81 12.50 -10.87
CA PRO A 428 23.30 13.08 -9.62
C PRO A 428 24.11 14.35 -9.88
N SER A 429 23.93 15.36 -9.04
CA SER A 429 24.68 16.62 -9.08
C SER A 429 25.95 16.57 -8.21
N GLY A 430 26.62 17.70 -8.04
CA GLY A 430 27.62 17.85 -6.97
C GLY A 430 26.97 17.82 -5.59
N SER A 431 27.71 17.36 -4.58
CA SER A 431 27.24 17.34 -3.18
C SER A 431 26.91 18.75 -2.68
N GLN A 432 25.81 18.86 -1.94
CA GLN A 432 25.25 20.11 -1.43
C GLN A 432 24.77 19.89 0.01
N GLN A 433 24.84 20.94 0.85
CA GLN A 433 24.14 20.93 2.15
C GLN A 433 22.64 21.18 1.94
N VAL A 434 21.80 20.33 2.54
CA VAL A 434 20.34 20.33 2.40
C VAL A 434 19.72 20.17 3.79
N GLN A 435 18.60 20.85 4.05
CA GLN A 435 17.85 20.70 5.30
C GLN A 435 17.09 19.37 5.30
N PHE A 436 16.98 18.75 6.46
CA PHE A 436 16.23 17.52 6.70
C PHE A 436 14.98 17.81 7.54
N ALA A 437 13.94 17.00 7.36
CA ALA A 437 12.75 16.98 8.20
C ALA A 437 12.42 15.53 8.61
N TYR A 438 11.76 15.38 9.75
CA TYR A 438 11.26 14.09 10.22
C TYR A 438 10.26 13.49 9.24
N ALA A 439 10.44 12.21 8.91
CA ALA A 439 9.67 11.46 7.93
C ALA A 439 8.81 10.42 8.64
N GLN A 440 7.65 10.84 9.13
CA GLN A 440 6.72 9.99 9.88
C GLN A 440 6.35 8.72 9.11
N ASP A 441 6.42 7.58 9.79
CA ASP A 441 5.93 6.29 9.28
C ASP A 441 4.38 6.26 9.29
N PRO A 442 3.69 6.09 8.15
CA PRO A 442 2.23 6.04 8.08
C PRO A 442 1.64 4.66 8.41
N SER A 443 2.48 3.63 8.64
CA SER A 443 2.08 2.25 8.91
C SER A 443 1.65 2.04 10.37
N SER A 444 1.35 0.79 10.74
CA SER A 444 1.06 0.41 12.13
C SER A 444 2.24 0.71 13.08
N TRP A 445 3.48 0.62 12.58
CA TRP A 445 4.70 0.87 13.36
C TRP A 445 4.79 2.31 13.84
N GLY A 446 4.56 3.29 12.95
CA GLY A 446 4.48 4.70 13.34
C GLY A 446 3.30 5.02 14.25
N LYS A 447 2.15 4.37 14.05
CA LYS A 447 0.93 4.61 14.85
C LYS A 447 1.02 4.07 16.28
N ILE A 448 1.75 2.97 16.49
CA ILE A 448 1.92 2.34 17.81
C ILE A 448 3.16 2.87 18.56
N THR A 449 4.06 3.57 17.86
CA THR A 449 5.18 4.27 18.47
C THR A 449 4.64 5.46 19.27
N MET A 450 4.63 5.33 20.59
CA MET A 450 4.07 6.36 21.47
C MET A 450 4.94 7.62 21.49
N PRO A 451 4.34 8.83 21.65
CA PRO A 451 5.06 10.02 22.04
C PRO A 451 5.95 9.76 23.26
N ARG A 452 7.07 10.46 23.34
CA ARG A 452 8.03 10.29 24.43
C ARG A 452 7.58 11.03 25.70
N PRO A 453 7.68 10.42 26.89
CA PRO A 453 7.38 11.10 28.14
C PRO A 453 8.55 12.00 28.55
N ASP A 454 8.25 13.15 29.16
CA ASP A 454 9.26 13.98 29.82
C ASP A 454 9.56 13.44 31.23
N LEU A 455 10.26 12.30 31.25
CA LEU A 455 10.66 11.55 32.45
C LEU A 455 12.13 11.12 32.33
N PRO A 456 12.88 11.05 33.45
CA PRO A 456 14.27 10.62 33.43
C PRO A 456 14.43 9.15 33.03
N PHE A 457 15.57 8.78 32.45
CA PHE A 457 15.97 7.36 32.39
C PHE A 457 16.19 6.83 33.81
N THR A 458 15.64 5.66 34.10
CA THR A 458 15.74 4.98 35.38
C THR A 458 16.33 3.58 35.19
N ARG A 459 17.00 3.03 36.20
CA ARG A 459 17.65 1.73 36.09
C ARG A 459 17.52 0.88 37.34
N VAL A 460 17.20 -0.39 37.14
CA VAL A 460 17.24 -1.45 38.16
C VAL A 460 18.39 -2.39 37.81
N CYS A 461 19.32 -2.61 38.72
CA CYS A 461 20.54 -3.38 38.42
C CYS A 461 20.40 -4.88 38.68
N GLU A 462 19.70 -5.30 39.73
CA GLU A 462 19.49 -6.70 40.09
C GLU A 462 17.99 -6.89 40.37
N SER A 463 17.38 -7.93 39.80
CA SER A 463 15.94 -8.18 39.98
C SER A 463 15.65 -9.02 41.20
N GLY A 464 14.61 -8.69 41.96
CA GLY A 464 14.23 -9.37 43.20
C GLY A 464 15.13 -9.05 44.40
N LEU A 465 16.35 -8.56 44.17
CA LEU A 465 17.28 -8.09 45.18
C LEU A 465 17.27 -6.56 45.21
N ASN A 466 16.75 -6.00 46.31
CA ASN A 466 16.48 -4.58 46.48
C ASN A 466 17.78 -3.76 46.68
N ILE A 467 18.52 -3.51 45.59
CA ILE A 467 19.83 -2.86 45.60
C ILE A 467 19.93 -1.65 44.66
N ASN A 468 20.87 -0.74 44.97
CA ASN A 468 21.28 0.35 44.07
C ASN A 468 22.35 -0.13 43.07
N CYS A 469 22.42 0.46 41.87
CA CYS A 469 23.51 0.20 40.92
C CYS A 469 24.88 0.67 41.43
N PRO A 470 25.98 0.19 40.83
CA PRO A 470 27.30 0.80 40.96
C PRO A 470 27.26 2.33 40.77
N GLY A 471 27.79 3.08 41.72
CA GLY A 471 27.76 4.56 41.74
C GLY A 471 26.54 5.21 42.41
N GLN A 472 25.46 4.46 42.67
CA GLN A 472 24.22 4.98 43.30
C GLN A 472 24.12 4.69 44.82
N TYR A 473 25.25 4.69 45.55
CA TYR A 473 25.37 4.13 46.92
C TYR A 473 24.67 4.92 48.06
N GLN A 474 23.41 5.32 47.93
CA GLN A 474 22.63 5.96 49.00
C GLN A 474 21.65 4.98 49.66
N GLY A 475 21.74 4.81 50.98
CA GLY A 475 20.70 4.17 51.79
C GLY A 475 20.60 2.64 51.71
N VAL A 476 21.59 1.93 51.17
CA VAL A 476 21.65 0.46 51.16
C VAL A 476 23.04 0.02 51.58
N TYR A 477 23.15 -0.83 52.61
CA TYR A 477 24.41 -1.39 53.07
C TYR A 477 24.67 -2.74 52.38
N MET A 478 25.91 -2.94 51.94
CA MET A 478 26.38 -4.22 51.40
C MET A 478 27.22 -4.95 52.47
N ASN A 479 26.95 -6.24 52.67
CA ASN A 479 27.74 -7.11 53.52
C ASN A 479 28.30 -8.29 52.71
N GLU A 480 29.46 -8.80 53.13
CA GLU A 480 30.10 -9.96 52.52
C GLU A 480 29.46 -11.25 53.08
N THR A 481 28.72 -11.98 52.25
CA THR A 481 28.01 -13.21 52.68
C THR A 481 28.81 -14.48 52.40
N SER A 482 29.77 -14.42 51.47
CA SER A 482 30.86 -15.39 51.30
C SER A 482 32.07 -14.70 50.66
N GLU A 483 33.24 -15.36 50.57
CA GLU A 483 34.53 -14.72 50.24
C GLU A 483 34.51 -13.92 48.92
N GLY A 484 34.39 -12.60 49.03
CA GLY A 484 34.20 -11.64 47.94
C GLY A 484 32.87 -11.79 47.18
N VAL A 485 31.78 -12.10 47.87
CA VAL A 485 30.40 -12.01 47.37
C VAL A 485 29.63 -11.08 48.29
N PHE A 486 29.17 -9.95 47.75
CA PHE A 486 28.50 -8.90 48.51
C PHE A 486 26.99 -8.89 48.20
N GLN A 487 26.17 -8.90 49.24
CA GLN A 487 24.70 -8.82 49.15
C GLN A 487 24.18 -7.70 50.06
N SER A 488 22.99 -7.18 49.73
CA SER A 488 22.34 -6.14 50.53
C SER A 488 21.88 -6.69 51.88
N VAL A 489 22.21 -5.97 52.95
CA VAL A 489 21.82 -6.31 54.33
C VAL A 489 21.36 -5.04 55.03
N GLU A 490 20.11 -5.07 55.50
CA GLU A 490 19.37 -3.95 56.13
C GLU A 490 19.04 -2.75 55.22
N THR A 491 17.76 -2.68 54.83
CA THR A 491 17.04 -1.45 54.49
C THR A 491 16.24 -0.99 55.72
N ASP A 492 16.42 0.24 56.17
CA ASP A 492 15.54 0.85 57.18
C ASP A 492 14.25 1.41 56.56
N GLU A 493 13.29 1.89 57.39
CA GLU A 493 12.01 2.44 56.89
C GLU A 493 12.16 3.75 56.06
N ASN A 494 13.36 4.34 55.96
CA ASN A 494 13.67 5.47 55.08
C ASN A 494 14.52 5.06 53.85
N SER A 495 14.96 3.81 53.77
CA SER A 495 15.84 3.31 52.72
C SER A 495 15.07 3.10 51.43
N THR A 496 15.40 3.92 50.42
CA THR A 496 14.77 3.86 49.09
C THR A 496 15.82 3.67 48.01
N ILE A 497 15.56 2.79 47.07
CA ILE A 497 16.44 2.54 45.92
C ILE A 497 16.38 3.76 45.01
N ASN A 498 17.54 4.33 44.70
CA ASN A 498 17.65 5.42 43.73
C ASN A 498 17.90 4.82 42.35
N ILE A 499 16.87 4.78 41.52
CA ILE A 499 16.95 4.23 40.16
C ILE A 499 17.44 5.28 39.14
N THR A 500 17.65 6.55 39.51
CA THR A 500 18.01 7.61 38.54
C THR A 500 19.48 7.53 38.11
N ILE A 501 19.75 7.35 36.82
CA ILE A 501 21.11 7.10 36.29
C ILE A 501 22.01 8.35 36.45
N PRO A 502 23.22 8.26 37.05
CA PRO A 502 24.08 9.41 37.34
C PRO A 502 24.55 10.27 36.14
N ALA A 503 24.72 11.57 36.38
CA ALA A 503 25.08 12.59 35.37
C ALA A 503 26.44 12.40 34.71
N ASN A 504 27.41 11.86 35.45
CA ASN A 504 28.73 11.51 34.92
C ASN A 504 28.66 10.31 33.96
N TYR A 505 27.75 9.36 34.20
CA TYR A 505 27.55 8.20 33.33
C TYR A 505 26.83 8.58 32.04
N THR A 506 25.77 9.39 32.12
CA THR A 506 25.06 9.87 30.91
C THR A 506 25.98 10.76 30.06
N ALA A 507 26.68 11.72 30.66
CA ALA A 507 27.66 12.55 29.94
C ALA A 507 28.78 11.74 29.28
N MET A 508 29.21 10.64 29.89
CA MET A 508 30.23 9.74 29.32
C MET A 508 29.70 9.03 28.06
N PHE A 509 28.55 8.38 28.10
CA PHE A 509 28.02 7.65 26.93
C PHE A 509 27.48 8.56 25.81
N TYR A 510 27.19 9.83 26.11
CA TYR A 510 26.95 10.85 25.07
C TYR A 510 28.25 11.43 24.47
N SER A 511 29.41 11.28 25.12
CA SER A 511 30.66 11.97 24.72
C SER A 511 31.25 11.58 23.35
N ALA A 512 30.81 10.46 22.78
CA ALA A 512 31.17 10.02 21.43
C ALA A 512 30.02 10.11 20.42
N THR A 513 28.83 10.56 20.85
CA THR A 513 27.62 10.63 20.02
C THR A 513 27.05 12.04 19.90
N SER A 514 27.34 12.97 20.81
CA SER A 514 26.74 14.32 20.84
C SER A 514 27.30 15.34 19.83
N ASP A 515 28.26 14.94 18.97
CA ASP A 515 28.88 15.84 17.99
C ASP A 515 27.93 16.24 16.85
N ALA A 516 28.06 17.48 16.39
CA ALA A 516 27.28 18.07 15.31
C ALA A 516 27.40 17.25 14.00
N GLY A 517 26.30 16.62 13.59
CA GLY A 517 26.23 15.75 12.40
C GLY A 517 26.69 14.31 12.62
N ASN A 518 26.85 13.87 13.87
CA ASN A 518 27.13 12.47 14.22
C ASN A 518 25.84 11.64 14.20
N THR A 519 25.79 10.59 13.38
CA THR A 519 24.60 9.76 13.15
C THR A 519 24.48 8.52 14.04
N LEU A 520 25.47 8.27 14.92
CA LEU A 520 25.53 7.10 15.78
C LEU A 520 24.59 7.24 16.99
N SER A 521 23.64 6.33 17.15
CA SER A 521 22.78 6.23 18.33
C SER A 521 23.53 5.57 19.50
N GLY A 522 23.60 6.23 20.66
CA GLY A 522 24.05 5.64 21.92
C GLY A 522 22.93 4.87 22.64
N MET A 523 23.25 4.28 23.79
CA MET A 523 22.31 3.49 24.61
C MET A 523 21.04 4.27 25.03
N PHE A 524 21.15 5.58 25.23
CA PHE A 524 20.03 6.48 25.57
C PHE A 524 19.23 6.97 24.34
N ASP A 525 19.78 6.79 23.14
CA ASP A 525 19.10 7.06 21.86
C ASP A 525 18.27 5.85 21.37
N ILE A 526 18.30 4.73 22.10
CA ILE A 526 17.60 3.47 21.81
C ILE A 526 16.53 3.26 22.87
N GLN A 527 15.27 3.50 22.54
CA GLN A 527 14.16 3.50 23.49
C GLN A 527 13.02 2.56 23.07
N TYR A 528 12.02 2.38 23.94
CA TYR A 528 10.89 1.49 23.67
C TYR A 528 9.82 2.10 22.78
N ARG A 529 9.19 1.29 21.93
CA ARG A 529 8.11 1.69 21.04
C ARG A 529 6.83 2.10 21.81
N SER A 530 6.39 1.23 22.73
CA SER A 530 5.29 1.47 23.68
C SER A 530 5.79 1.43 25.13
N TRP A 531 5.11 2.17 26.01
CA TRP A 531 5.47 2.30 27.43
C TRP A 531 4.23 2.64 28.27
N TYR A 532 4.27 2.36 29.57
CA TYR A 532 3.27 2.78 30.55
C TYR A 532 3.92 3.46 31.75
N LEU A 533 3.13 4.13 32.60
CA LEU A 533 3.63 4.72 33.84
C LEU A 533 3.51 3.73 35.00
N ASN A 534 4.60 3.55 35.74
CA ASN A 534 4.69 2.69 36.91
C ASN A 534 5.16 3.50 38.14
N LYS A 535 4.80 3.05 39.33
CA LYS A 535 5.16 3.65 40.62
C LYS A 535 5.29 2.55 41.66
N LEU A 536 6.43 2.50 42.34
CA LEU A 536 6.71 1.59 43.44
C LEU A 536 7.30 2.42 44.59
N ASP A 537 6.72 2.37 45.79
CA ASP A 537 7.08 3.31 46.86
C ASP A 537 8.54 3.18 47.34
N LEU A 538 9.15 2.00 47.14
CA LEU A 538 10.56 1.73 47.41
C LEU A 538 11.53 2.42 46.42
N TYR A 539 11.08 2.68 45.19
CA TYR A 539 11.89 3.26 44.12
C TYR A 539 11.70 4.79 44.09
N ASN A 540 12.79 5.56 44.17
CA ASN A 540 12.77 7.03 44.19
C ASN A 540 11.69 7.62 45.14
N LYS A 541 11.42 7.00 46.30
CA LYS A 541 10.37 7.42 47.26
C LYS A 541 8.96 7.45 46.66
N GLY A 542 8.69 6.57 45.70
CA GLY A 542 7.41 6.49 45.02
C GLY A 542 7.18 7.58 43.98
N GLU A 543 8.24 8.12 43.38
CA GLU A 543 8.13 8.85 42.12
C GLU A 543 7.65 7.94 40.98
N THR A 544 6.99 8.53 39.99
CA THR A 544 6.51 7.81 38.80
C THR A 544 7.64 7.69 37.78
N PHE A 545 7.86 6.49 37.26
CA PHE A 545 8.81 6.21 36.18
C PHE A 545 8.08 5.58 34.98
N ALA A 546 8.68 5.67 33.79
CA ALA A 546 8.19 4.92 32.64
C ALA A 546 8.66 3.47 32.73
N HIS A 547 7.79 2.53 32.38
CA HIS A 547 8.11 1.13 32.18
C HIS A 547 7.80 0.75 30.74
N GLY A 548 8.64 -0.09 30.14
CA GLY A 548 8.43 -0.61 28.80
C GLY A 548 7.16 -1.45 28.64
N ASP A 549 6.59 -1.45 27.43
CA ASP A 549 5.45 -2.30 27.08
C ASP A 549 5.61 -2.93 25.69
N PHE A 550 5.11 -4.16 25.52
CA PHE A 550 5.17 -4.91 24.26
C PHE A 550 3.80 -4.99 23.60
N HIS A 551 3.76 -4.57 22.34
CA HIS A 551 2.62 -4.78 21.45
C HIS A 551 3.06 -5.52 20.19
N PHE A 552 2.29 -6.53 19.79
CA PHE A 552 2.43 -7.17 18.47
C PHE A 552 1.99 -6.20 17.34
N ILE A 553 2.70 -6.23 16.21
CA ILE A 553 2.50 -5.31 15.07
C ILE A 553 2.24 -6.08 13.77
N GLU A 554 3.25 -6.78 13.26
CA GLU A 554 3.19 -7.68 12.09
C GLU A 554 4.41 -8.63 12.10
N ASN A 555 4.56 -9.51 11.10
CA ASN A 555 5.80 -10.28 10.91
C ASN A 555 6.68 -9.66 9.82
N LEU A 556 7.96 -9.42 10.13
CA LEU A 556 8.98 -9.06 9.16
C LEU A 556 9.73 -10.30 8.65
N ILE A 557 9.77 -11.40 9.40
CA ILE A 557 10.52 -12.61 9.02
C ILE A 557 10.09 -13.20 7.66
N PRO A 558 8.81 -13.26 7.26
CA PRO A 558 8.41 -13.75 5.94
C PRO A 558 8.89 -12.89 4.76
N GLN A 559 9.41 -11.69 5.02
CA GLN A 559 9.76 -10.69 4.00
C GLN A 559 11.29 -10.60 3.88
N ASP A 560 11.84 -11.08 2.77
CA ASP A 560 13.29 -11.13 2.52
C ASP A 560 13.85 -9.79 1.99
N THR A 561 13.67 -8.73 2.78
CA THR A 561 13.99 -7.34 2.37
C THR A 561 14.51 -6.48 3.53
N ILE A 562 15.07 -5.31 3.21
CA ILE A 562 15.34 -4.25 4.20
C ILE A 562 14.06 -3.44 4.42
N HIS A 563 13.64 -3.32 5.67
CA HIS A 563 12.49 -2.52 6.08
C HIS A 563 12.92 -1.21 6.76
N LEU A 564 12.32 -0.11 6.35
CA LEU A 564 12.33 1.14 7.10
C LEU A 564 11.04 1.20 7.90
N LYS A 565 11.16 1.11 9.23
CA LYS A 565 10.07 1.18 10.21
C LYS A 565 10.35 2.30 11.19
N GLU A 566 9.34 2.89 11.79
CA GLU A 566 9.53 4.01 12.72
C GLU A 566 10.70 3.79 13.72
N GLY A 567 11.66 4.71 13.71
CA GLY A 567 12.92 4.66 14.47
C GLY A 567 14.03 3.69 14.02
N LEU A 568 13.83 2.84 13.01
CA LEU A 568 14.73 1.73 12.66
C LEU A 568 14.99 1.53 11.15
N VAL A 569 16.20 1.06 10.83
CA VAL A 569 16.53 0.28 9.63
C VAL A 569 16.62 -1.18 10.05
N VAL A 570 15.78 -2.06 9.50
CA VAL A 570 15.74 -3.49 9.85
C VAL A 570 16.10 -4.31 8.62
N ASP A 571 17.16 -5.12 8.69
CA ASP A 571 17.54 -6.03 7.61
C ASP A 571 17.05 -7.45 7.93
N MET A 572 16.18 -8.00 7.07
CA MET A 572 15.60 -9.35 7.22
C MET A 572 16.09 -10.31 6.13
N ARG A 573 17.31 -10.11 5.64
CA ARG A 573 17.98 -10.94 4.63
C ARG A 573 19.01 -11.89 5.27
N ASP A 574 19.98 -12.37 4.50
CA ASP A 574 21.02 -13.33 4.94
C ASP A 574 21.87 -12.89 6.15
N THR A 575 21.91 -11.58 6.44
CA THR A 575 22.60 -10.99 7.60
C THR A 575 21.62 -10.17 8.44
N PRO A 576 20.81 -10.81 9.30
CA PRO A 576 19.80 -10.10 10.08
C PRO A 576 20.40 -9.07 11.06
N GLY A 577 19.74 -7.93 11.20
CA GLY A 577 20.15 -6.92 12.19
C GLY A 577 19.44 -5.57 12.03
N ILE A 578 19.78 -4.64 12.92
CA ILE A 578 19.05 -3.39 13.13
C ILE A 578 20.00 -2.20 13.26
N GLY A 579 19.77 -1.14 12.48
CA GLY A 579 20.36 0.18 12.65
C GLY A 579 19.37 1.16 13.29
N PHE A 580 19.77 1.84 14.36
CA PHE A 580 18.89 2.74 15.13
C PHE A 580 18.98 4.19 14.64
N ARG A 581 17.89 4.73 14.09
CA ARG A 581 17.82 6.08 13.49
C ARG A 581 16.41 6.67 13.51
N ASN A 582 16.25 7.89 13.99
CA ASN A 582 15.00 8.65 13.81
C ASN A 582 14.89 9.16 12.36
N HIS A 583 13.85 8.70 11.66
CA HIS A 583 13.77 8.83 10.20
C HIS A 583 13.65 10.28 9.76
N THR A 584 14.61 10.68 8.92
CA THR A 584 14.77 12.06 8.48
C THR A 584 15.14 12.09 7.00
N VAL A 585 14.43 12.90 6.21
CA VAL A 585 14.59 13.01 4.74
C VAL A 585 14.89 14.45 4.31
N PRO A 586 15.66 14.64 3.22
CA PRO A 586 16.03 15.96 2.74
C PRO A 586 14.85 16.71 2.10
N VAL A 587 14.69 17.98 2.48
CA VAL A 587 13.60 18.87 2.06
C VAL A 587 14.01 19.65 0.81
N GLY A 588 13.06 19.85 -0.11
CA GLY A 588 13.26 20.69 -1.30
C GLY A 588 14.01 20.03 -2.47
N LEU A 589 14.11 18.70 -2.48
CA LEU A 589 14.73 17.94 -3.59
C LEU A 589 13.67 17.36 -4.53
N GLU A 590 13.26 18.12 -5.55
CA GLU A 590 12.18 17.76 -6.51
C GLU A 590 12.39 16.42 -7.23
N HIS A 591 13.65 16.00 -7.44
CA HIS A 591 14.01 14.72 -8.06
C HIS A 591 14.70 13.77 -7.07
N GLY A 592 14.67 14.10 -5.77
CA GLY A 592 15.32 13.30 -4.75
C GLY A 592 16.84 13.44 -4.71
N GLY A 593 17.51 12.45 -4.12
CA GLY A 593 18.97 12.40 -3.97
C GLY A 593 19.46 11.23 -3.12
N ILE A 594 20.79 11.10 -3.04
CA ILE A 594 21.48 10.06 -2.25
C ILE A 594 22.39 10.67 -1.18
N TRP A 595 22.56 9.97 -0.06
CA TRP A 595 23.55 10.25 0.97
C TRP A 595 23.87 8.99 1.78
N SER A 596 24.88 9.06 2.64
CA SER A 596 25.31 7.94 3.51
C SER A 596 25.32 8.39 4.96
N GLU A 597 24.99 7.50 5.89
CA GLU A 597 25.09 7.74 7.35
C GLU A 597 25.72 6.53 8.04
N ASP A 598 26.49 6.76 9.10
CA ASP A 598 27.02 5.70 9.95
C ASP A 598 26.04 5.43 11.08
N LEU A 599 25.46 4.23 11.13
CA LEU A 599 24.51 3.84 12.16
C LEU A 599 25.16 2.86 13.15
N THR A 600 24.83 3.03 14.44
CA THR A 600 25.04 1.99 15.44
C THR A 600 24.17 0.80 15.06
N TRP A 601 24.81 -0.33 14.79
CA TRP A 601 24.17 -1.53 14.28
C TRP A 601 24.22 -2.65 15.31
N VAL A 602 23.11 -3.35 15.49
CA VAL A 602 22.97 -4.48 16.42
C VAL A 602 22.58 -5.70 15.59
N GLU A 603 23.41 -6.73 15.61
CA GLU A 603 23.24 -7.94 14.80
C GLU A 603 23.38 -9.21 15.67
N PRO A 604 22.33 -10.04 15.74
CA PRO A 604 22.40 -11.34 16.40
C PRO A 604 23.18 -12.32 15.51
N VAL A 605 24.37 -12.72 15.94
CA VAL A 605 25.20 -13.67 15.19
C VAL A 605 25.00 -15.07 15.76
N THR A 606 24.53 -15.98 14.91
CA THR A 606 24.28 -17.39 15.26
C THR A 606 25.22 -18.29 14.47
N GLN A 607 25.68 -19.39 15.07
CA GLN A 607 26.23 -20.54 14.37
C GLN A 607 25.49 -21.80 14.83
N CYS A 608 25.12 -22.67 13.89
CA CYS A 608 24.45 -23.93 14.18
C CYS A 608 25.26 -25.11 13.65
N VAL A 609 25.11 -26.25 14.32
CA VAL A 609 25.73 -27.52 13.96
C VAL A 609 24.66 -28.61 13.91
N ASP A 610 24.70 -29.43 12.87
CA ASP A 610 23.86 -30.61 12.72
C ASP A 610 24.29 -31.66 13.75
N THR A 611 23.34 -32.13 14.56
CA THR A 611 23.60 -33.24 15.50
C THR A 611 23.84 -34.56 14.77
N ASN A 612 23.48 -34.63 13.47
CA ASN A 612 23.32 -35.85 12.70
C ASN A 612 22.22 -36.78 13.28
N LEU A 613 21.33 -36.25 14.12
CA LEU A 613 20.09 -36.88 14.55
C LEU A 613 18.91 -36.19 13.87
N SER A 614 17.96 -36.98 13.37
CA SER A 614 16.71 -36.47 12.81
C SER A 614 15.50 -37.26 13.29
N VAL A 615 14.37 -36.58 13.38
CA VAL A 615 13.07 -37.18 13.72
C VAL A 615 12.31 -37.42 12.44
N GLU A 616 11.97 -38.68 12.18
CA GLU A 616 11.01 -39.03 11.13
C GLU A 616 9.63 -39.30 11.71
N VAL A 617 8.60 -38.79 11.01
CA VAL A 617 7.19 -39.06 11.28
C VAL A 617 6.57 -39.71 10.05
N ASN A 618 6.04 -40.92 10.23
CA ASN A 618 5.41 -41.70 9.18
C ASN A 618 3.90 -41.81 9.42
N PHE A 619 3.12 -41.34 8.44
CA PHE A 619 1.67 -41.21 8.52
C PHE A 619 0.97 -42.33 7.74
N ASP A 620 0.13 -43.14 8.41
CA ASP A 620 -0.61 -44.24 7.77
C ASP A 620 -1.85 -43.78 6.96
N LYS A 621 -2.27 -42.54 7.14
CA LYS A 621 -3.39 -41.86 6.46
C LYS A 621 -3.00 -40.39 6.22
N PRO A 622 -3.77 -39.61 5.44
CA PRO A 622 -3.57 -38.16 5.37
C PRO A 622 -3.85 -37.49 6.74
N ILE A 623 -3.13 -36.39 7.01
CA ILE A 623 -3.03 -35.74 8.33
C ILE A 623 -4.40 -35.30 8.89
N ASP A 624 -5.31 -34.83 8.04
CA ASP A 624 -6.67 -34.35 8.36
C ASP A 624 -7.56 -35.39 9.09
N SER A 625 -7.11 -36.64 9.20
CA SER A 625 -7.81 -37.69 9.91
C SER A 625 -7.42 -37.73 11.40
N PHE A 626 -8.35 -37.33 12.28
CA PHE A 626 -8.34 -37.53 13.74
C PHE A 626 -8.29 -39.01 14.20
N THR A 627 -7.97 -39.96 13.29
CA THR A 627 -7.86 -41.40 13.55
C THR A 627 -6.63 -42.00 12.85
N THR A 628 -5.59 -41.19 12.63
CA THR A 628 -4.36 -41.62 11.98
C THR A 628 -3.44 -42.28 13.01
N ASN A 629 -2.92 -43.45 12.68
CA ASN A 629 -1.79 -44.01 13.42
C ASN A 629 -0.52 -43.32 12.92
N HIS A 630 0.27 -42.79 13.85
CA HIS A 630 1.54 -42.14 13.59
C HIS A 630 2.67 -43.04 14.12
N THR A 631 3.71 -43.24 13.32
CA THR A 631 4.92 -43.95 13.76
C THR A 631 6.11 -43.00 13.72
N PHE A 632 6.80 -42.88 14.85
CA PHE A 632 7.90 -41.97 15.06
C PHE A 632 9.21 -42.73 15.10
N PHE A 633 10.24 -42.19 14.45
CA PHE A 633 11.57 -42.79 14.44
C PHE A 633 12.63 -41.73 14.75
N LEU A 634 13.56 -42.06 15.64
CA LEU A 634 14.84 -41.37 15.70
C LEU A 634 15.76 -42.01 14.65
N VAL A 635 16.38 -41.18 13.83
CA VAL A 635 17.28 -41.60 12.74
C VAL A 635 18.69 -41.11 13.03
N ASP A 636 19.63 -42.04 13.06
CA ASP A 636 21.06 -41.79 13.12
C ASP A 636 21.60 -41.56 11.70
N GLU A 637 22.11 -40.36 11.44
CA GLU A 637 22.74 -39.97 10.17
C GLU A 637 24.27 -39.86 10.31
N GLY A 638 24.84 -40.44 11.38
CA GLY A 638 26.25 -40.33 11.77
C GLY A 638 26.46 -39.51 13.04
N ALA A 639 25.55 -39.62 14.01
CA ALA A 639 25.59 -38.92 15.30
C ALA A 639 26.58 -39.54 16.29
N TRP A 640 26.83 -40.85 16.15
CA TRP A 640 27.60 -41.67 17.10
C TRP A 640 28.81 -42.39 16.48
N LEU A 641 29.00 -42.25 15.16
CA LEU A 641 30.18 -42.75 14.45
C LEU A 641 31.42 -41.95 14.82
N ASP A 642 32.55 -42.65 14.98
CA ASP A 642 33.90 -42.10 15.14
C ASP A 642 34.00 -40.92 16.15
N MET A 643 33.21 -40.98 17.23
CA MET A 643 33.07 -39.90 18.19
C MET A 643 34.32 -39.72 19.06
N GLU A 644 35.07 -38.65 18.82
CA GLU A 644 36.27 -38.29 19.59
C GLU A 644 35.92 -37.74 20.99
N MET A 645 35.72 -38.65 21.95
CA MET A 645 35.38 -38.31 23.34
C MET A 645 36.41 -37.37 24.01
N GLU A 646 37.69 -37.45 23.64
CA GLU A 646 38.75 -36.57 24.15
C GLU A 646 38.54 -35.09 23.77
N GLU A 647 37.95 -34.82 22.59
CA GLU A 647 37.62 -33.45 22.15
C GLU A 647 36.60 -32.80 23.10
N LEU A 648 35.71 -33.61 23.68
CA LEU A 648 34.67 -33.14 24.60
C LEU A 648 35.22 -32.84 26.01
N GLU A 649 36.37 -33.41 26.39
CA GLU A 649 37.06 -33.12 27.65
C GLU A 649 37.93 -31.84 27.62
N THR A 650 38.08 -31.19 26.45
CA THR A 650 38.86 -29.95 26.28
C THR A 650 38.41 -28.81 27.21
N ARG A 651 39.38 -27.98 27.63
CA ARG A 651 39.15 -26.84 28.55
C ARG A 651 38.29 -25.74 27.91
N PRO A 652 37.57 -24.94 28.72
CA PRO A 652 36.62 -23.95 28.22
C PRO A 652 37.28 -22.79 27.46
N TRP A 653 36.46 -22.12 26.67
CA TRP A 653 36.75 -20.91 25.90
C TRP A 653 37.27 -19.78 26.78
N ASN A 654 38.28 -19.07 26.29
CA ASN A 654 38.77 -17.81 26.83
C ASN A 654 38.76 -16.78 25.69
N ASP A 655 37.57 -16.28 25.37
CA ASP A 655 37.28 -15.68 24.08
C ASP A 655 37.99 -14.34 23.90
N ASN A 656 38.03 -13.50 24.93
CA ASN A 656 38.65 -12.16 24.86
C ASN A 656 38.22 -11.40 23.58
N GLN A 657 36.91 -11.41 23.31
CA GLN A 657 36.23 -10.87 22.11
C GLN A 657 36.50 -11.59 20.76
N THR A 658 37.37 -12.61 20.67
CA THR A 658 37.58 -13.46 19.47
C THR A 658 36.66 -14.69 19.44
N LEU A 659 35.36 -14.46 19.65
CA LEU A 659 34.33 -15.45 20.00
C LEU A 659 34.16 -16.62 19.00
N ASP A 660 34.37 -17.87 19.46
CA ASP A 660 34.07 -19.07 18.66
C ASP A 660 32.67 -19.64 18.96
N LEU A 661 31.68 -19.23 18.17
CA LEU A 661 30.32 -19.77 18.22
C LEU A 661 30.21 -21.18 17.62
N TYR A 662 31.03 -21.52 16.62
CA TYR A 662 30.94 -22.81 15.94
C TYR A 662 31.42 -23.94 16.86
N GLY A 663 32.60 -23.79 17.47
CA GLY A 663 33.16 -24.76 18.40
C GLY A 663 32.26 -24.98 19.63
N ARG A 664 31.59 -23.92 20.11
CA ARG A 664 30.57 -23.99 21.16
C ARG A 664 29.38 -24.85 20.74
N ALA A 665 28.74 -24.51 19.61
CA ALA A 665 27.60 -25.25 19.08
C ALA A 665 27.95 -26.71 18.76
N TYR A 666 29.13 -26.96 18.19
CA TYR A 666 29.64 -28.29 17.87
C TYR A 666 29.85 -29.15 19.13
N LYS A 667 30.59 -28.62 20.12
CA LYS A 667 30.87 -29.32 21.37
C LYS A 667 29.56 -29.65 22.11
N ALA A 668 28.63 -28.70 22.15
CA ALA A 668 27.31 -28.94 22.70
C ALA A 668 26.54 -30.02 21.93
N ALA A 669 26.49 -29.99 20.59
CA ALA A 669 25.82 -31.01 19.78
C ALA A 669 26.34 -32.42 20.09
N ARG A 670 27.67 -32.59 20.15
CA ARG A 670 28.30 -33.88 20.45
C ARG A 670 28.02 -34.36 21.89
N MET A 671 28.01 -33.46 22.87
CA MET A 671 27.64 -33.80 24.25
C MET A 671 26.17 -34.24 24.38
N HIS A 672 25.26 -33.65 23.60
CA HIS A 672 23.87 -34.13 23.53
C HIS A 672 23.75 -35.51 22.88
N ASN A 673 24.54 -35.79 21.84
CA ASN A 673 24.59 -37.12 21.25
C ASN A 673 25.05 -38.16 22.29
N VAL A 674 25.99 -37.84 23.19
CA VAL A 674 26.39 -38.71 24.30
C VAL A 674 25.23 -38.97 25.27
N LEU A 675 24.50 -37.94 25.71
CA LEU A 675 23.33 -38.13 26.59
C LEU A 675 22.22 -38.93 25.91
N ALA A 676 21.95 -38.70 24.62
CA ALA A 676 20.98 -39.47 23.84
C ALA A 676 21.39 -40.95 23.70
N ALA A 677 22.69 -41.23 23.50
CA ALA A 677 23.20 -42.60 23.45
C ALA A 677 23.05 -43.32 24.80
N ALA A 678 23.51 -42.70 25.89
CA ALA A 678 23.39 -43.26 27.24
C ALA A 678 21.92 -43.54 27.60
N SER A 679 21.03 -42.60 27.27
CA SER A 679 19.58 -42.73 27.43
C SER A 679 18.99 -43.93 26.68
N LEU A 680 19.47 -44.20 25.46
CA LEU A 680 19.08 -45.34 24.63
C LEU A 680 19.80 -46.66 24.99
N ASN A 681 20.66 -46.68 26.02
CA ASN A 681 21.60 -47.76 26.33
C ASN A 681 22.56 -48.13 25.18
N ILE A 682 22.85 -47.18 24.29
CA ILE A 682 23.88 -47.30 23.26
C ILE A 682 25.25 -47.14 23.92
N THR A 683 26.15 -48.11 23.70
CA THR A 683 27.54 -48.01 24.14
C THR A 683 28.33 -47.16 23.15
N LEU A 684 29.14 -46.23 23.64
CA LEU A 684 30.00 -45.35 22.85
C LEU A 684 31.50 -45.61 23.13
N PRO A 685 32.39 -45.38 22.15
CA PRO A 685 32.10 -45.03 20.75
C PRO A 685 31.45 -46.20 20.00
N LEU A 686 30.67 -45.91 18.96
CA LEU A 686 29.94 -46.94 18.22
C LEU A 686 30.90 -47.73 17.31
N GLU A 687 31.22 -48.97 17.67
CA GLU A 687 32.14 -49.87 16.90
C GLU A 687 31.63 -50.30 15.49
N SER A 688 30.56 -49.68 14.98
CA SER A 688 29.93 -50.00 13.70
C SER A 688 30.44 -49.11 12.58
N ALA A 689 30.85 -49.70 11.45
CA ALA A 689 31.20 -48.95 10.23
C ALA A 689 29.99 -48.33 9.49
N LYS A 690 28.83 -48.21 10.14
CA LYS A 690 27.56 -47.65 9.63
C LYS A 690 26.70 -47.10 10.77
N PRO A 691 25.89 -46.04 10.54
CA PRO A 691 24.92 -45.55 11.51
C PRO A 691 23.94 -46.64 11.98
N LEU A 692 23.35 -46.44 13.15
CA LEU A 692 22.32 -47.33 13.69
C LEU A 692 21.06 -47.35 12.81
N PRO A 693 20.32 -48.47 12.76
CA PRO A 693 19.03 -48.52 12.10
C PRO A 693 18.02 -47.60 12.82
N LYS A 694 16.99 -47.15 12.09
CA LYS A 694 15.91 -46.30 12.63
C LYS A 694 15.35 -46.88 13.93
N ILE A 695 15.36 -46.06 14.99
CA ILE A 695 14.89 -46.45 16.33
C ILE A 695 13.44 -46.02 16.46
N GLU A 696 12.52 -46.97 16.53
CA GLU A 696 11.08 -46.70 16.72
C GLU A 696 10.82 -46.14 18.12
N VAL A 697 10.12 -45.01 18.20
CA VAL A 697 9.81 -44.28 19.42
C VAL A 697 8.44 -44.72 19.94
N PRO A 698 8.34 -45.31 21.15
CA PRO A 698 7.07 -45.77 21.72
C PRO A 698 6.03 -44.64 21.85
N GLU A 699 4.76 -44.94 21.58
CA GLU A 699 3.64 -43.96 21.63
C GLU A 699 3.54 -43.19 22.96
N LYS A 700 3.86 -43.84 24.08
CA LYS A 700 3.97 -43.21 25.42
C LYS A 700 5.06 -42.12 25.55
N TRP A 701 5.89 -41.91 24.54
CA TRP A 701 6.91 -40.86 24.46
C TRP A 701 6.47 -39.67 23.57
N VAL A 702 5.25 -39.75 23.01
CA VAL A 702 4.61 -38.70 22.20
C VAL A 702 3.71 -37.81 23.06
N SER A 703 3.17 -38.33 24.17
CA SER A 703 2.23 -37.65 25.05
C SER A 703 2.92 -36.79 26.12
N GLY A 704 3.19 -35.53 25.79
CA GLY A 704 3.72 -34.50 26.69
C GLY A 704 3.69 -33.12 26.01
N ASN A 705 4.10 -32.06 26.70
CA ASN A 705 4.24 -30.72 26.11
C ASN A 705 5.53 -30.06 26.62
N PRO A 706 6.47 -29.60 25.75
CA PRO A 706 6.50 -29.63 24.27
C PRO A 706 7.28 -30.84 23.69
N PRO A 707 6.65 -31.79 22.96
CA PRO A 707 7.37 -32.98 22.54
C PRO A 707 8.09 -32.75 21.20
N LEU A 708 9.37 -33.08 21.18
CA LEU A 708 10.20 -33.30 19.98
C LEU A 708 9.48 -34.16 18.91
N PHE A 709 8.60 -35.06 19.36
CA PHE A 709 7.80 -36.00 18.58
C PHE A 709 6.31 -35.59 18.46
N SER A 710 5.95 -34.29 18.51
CA SER A 710 4.56 -33.87 18.24
C SER A 710 4.12 -34.25 16.82
N TYR A 711 2.89 -34.76 16.66
CA TYR A 711 2.25 -34.90 15.33
C TYR A 711 1.48 -33.62 14.91
N LEU A 712 1.13 -32.75 15.86
CA LEU A 712 0.41 -31.49 15.60
C LEU A 712 1.34 -30.43 14.99
N ASP A 713 2.63 -30.52 15.31
CA ASP A 713 3.63 -29.47 15.07
C ASP A 713 4.77 -29.96 14.16
N VAL A 714 4.50 -30.94 13.29
CA VAL A 714 5.52 -31.57 12.44
C VAL A 714 6.09 -30.59 11.42
N ASP A 715 5.23 -29.80 10.78
CA ASP A 715 5.64 -28.78 9.80
C ASP A 715 6.41 -27.63 10.46
N THR A 716 6.18 -27.31 11.73
CA THR A 716 6.67 -26.08 12.35
C THR A 716 8.14 -26.13 12.75
N VAL A 717 8.78 -24.97 12.86
CA VAL A 717 10.06 -24.84 13.58
C VAL A 717 9.78 -24.81 15.08
N GLN A 718 10.71 -25.35 15.87
CA GLN A 718 10.75 -25.08 17.31
C GLN A 718 12.17 -24.71 17.70
N VAL A 719 12.29 -23.74 18.61
CA VAL A 719 13.56 -23.36 19.22
C VAL A 719 13.43 -23.56 20.73
N HIS A 720 14.44 -24.12 21.38
CA HIS A 720 14.40 -24.51 22.80
C HIS A 720 15.75 -24.26 23.47
N GLN A 721 15.79 -24.15 24.79
CA GLN A 721 17.02 -24.21 25.56
C GLN A 721 17.62 -25.61 25.48
N LEU A 722 18.95 -25.76 25.66
CA LEU A 722 19.53 -27.09 25.85
C LEU A 722 18.96 -27.77 27.11
N SER A 723 18.71 -26.99 28.17
CA SER A 723 18.10 -27.44 29.43
C SER A 723 16.58 -27.53 29.45
N SER A 724 15.83 -26.93 28.52
CA SER A 724 14.36 -26.99 28.58
C SER A 724 13.80 -28.34 28.12
N LEU A 725 14.66 -29.23 27.60
CA LEU A 725 14.38 -30.64 27.42
C LEU A 725 14.25 -31.40 28.76
N ASP A 726 14.82 -30.88 29.87
CA ASP A 726 14.51 -31.36 31.23
C ASP A 726 13.04 -31.05 31.63
N GLY A 727 12.34 -30.19 30.87
CA GLY A 727 10.92 -29.88 30.97
C GLY A 727 10.03 -31.03 30.50
N ASP A 728 10.02 -32.11 31.29
CA ASP A 728 9.25 -33.36 31.15
C ASP A 728 9.36 -34.15 29.83
N THR A 729 10.13 -33.65 28.86
CA THR A 729 10.04 -34.11 27.46
C THR A 729 11.27 -34.86 26.95
N PHE A 730 12.40 -34.76 27.65
CA PHE A 730 13.40 -35.84 27.74
C PHE A 730 13.30 -36.66 29.05
N ASN A 731 12.40 -36.33 29.99
CA ASN A 731 12.00 -37.26 31.08
C ASN A 731 11.36 -38.56 30.55
N VAL A 732 11.06 -38.62 29.26
CA VAL A 732 10.93 -39.84 28.44
C VAL A 732 12.00 -40.90 28.75
N PHE A 733 13.24 -40.48 29.07
CA PHE A 733 14.36 -41.33 29.50
C PHE A 733 14.63 -41.29 31.01
N SER A 734 13.89 -40.49 31.77
CA SER A 734 13.74 -40.69 33.22
C SER A 734 12.97 -41.98 33.45
N LEU A 735 13.73 -43.08 33.53
CA LEU A 735 13.22 -44.39 33.95
C LEU A 735 12.64 -44.25 35.36
N SER A 736 11.31 -44.11 35.43
CA SER A 736 10.54 -43.64 36.58
C SER A 736 10.56 -44.62 37.77
N ASN A 737 11.72 -44.75 38.42
CA ASN A 737 11.90 -45.25 39.78
C ASN A 737 13.27 -44.88 40.39
N LYS A 738 13.99 -43.91 39.80
CA LYS A 738 15.06 -43.18 40.46
C LYS A 738 14.81 -41.69 40.37
N SER A 739 14.48 -41.08 41.52
CA SER A 739 14.97 -39.75 41.81
C SER A 739 16.50 -39.78 41.64
N ASP A 740 17.04 -38.78 40.96
CA ASP A 740 18.43 -38.67 40.57
C ASP A 740 18.95 -39.76 39.62
N VAL A 741 19.20 -39.35 38.37
CA VAL A 741 20.32 -39.90 37.58
C VAL A 741 21.61 -39.16 37.96
N VAL A 742 21.82 -38.95 39.26
CA VAL A 742 23.19 -38.92 39.80
C VAL A 742 23.71 -40.33 39.56
N VAL A 743 24.59 -40.47 38.56
CA VAL A 743 25.32 -41.71 38.30
C VAL A 743 26.24 -41.96 39.49
N ASN A 744 25.71 -42.66 40.51
CA ASN A 744 26.21 -42.71 41.89
C ASN A 744 27.74 -42.69 41.97
N HIS A 745 28.29 -41.52 42.30
CA HIS A 745 29.56 -41.09 41.72
C HIS A 745 30.80 -41.89 42.15
N GLU A 746 30.75 -42.61 43.27
CA GLU A 746 31.95 -43.06 43.97
C GLU A 746 32.53 -44.41 43.48
N GLU A 747 31.72 -45.40 43.11
CA GLU A 747 32.19 -46.80 43.05
C GLU A 747 32.46 -47.42 41.66
N ALA A 748 32.08 -46.81 40.53
CA ALA A 748 31.92 -47.55 39.26
C ALA A 748 33.07 -47.50 38.22
N TYR A 749 33.62 -46.34 37.84
CA TYR A 749 34.45 -46.21 36.61
C TYR A 749 35.68 -45.28 36.79
N PRO A 750 36.94 -45.76 36.75
CA PRO A 750 38.10 -44.97 37.19
C PRO A 750 38.43 -43.66 36.44
N ASP A 751 38.26 -43.58 35.11
CA ASP A 751 38.95 -42.59 34.27
C ASP A 751 38.05 -41.58 33.52
N GLY A 752 38.68 -40.49 33.02
CA GLY A 752 38.19 -39.38 32.17
C GLY A 752 36.68 -39.25 31.94
N ILE A 753 36.15 -40.13 31.08
CA ILE A 753 34.76 -40.32 30.65
C ILE A 753 33.74 -40.11 31.80
N ARG A 754 34.11 -40.47 33.03
CA ARG A 754 33.36 -40.24 34.27
C ARG A 754 32.84 -38.80 34.44
N LYS A 755 33.51 -37.78 33.86
CA LYS A 755 33.02 -36.38 33.88
C LYS A 755 31.93 -36.10 32.88
N LEU A 756 32.02 -36.63 31.65
CA LEU A 756 31.01 -36.34 30.61
C LEU A 756 29.68 -37.05 30.91
N LEU A 757 29.75 -38.28 31.43
CA LEU A 757 28.59 -39.06 31.87
C LEU A 757 28.00 -38.63 33.23
N ALA A 758 28.55 -37.59 33.86
CA ALA A 758 28.01 -36.96 35.06
C ALA A 758 27.23 -35.66 34.76
N MET A 759 27.09 -35.28 33.49
CA MET A 759 26.44 -34.05 33.07
C MET A 759 24.94 -34.26 32.83
N ASN A 760 24.11 -33.32 33.28
CA ASN A 760 22.73 -33.15 32.81
C ASN A 760 22.68 -32.14 31.65
N TYR A 761 21.52 -31.97 31.03
CA TYR A 761 21.33 -31.01 29.93
C TYR A 761 21.71 -29.58 30.34
N THR A 762 21.35 -29.17 31.56
CA THR A 762 21.76 -27.89 32.17
C THR A 762 23.29 -27.70 32.22
N ALA A 763 24.08 -28.74 32.50
CA ALA A 763 25.53 -28.66 32.45
C ALA A 763 26.06 -28.47 31.03
N ILE A 764 25.39 -28.98 29.99
CA ILE A 764 25.75 -28.72 28.59
C ILE A 764 25.40 -27.27 28.19
N THR A 765 24.23 -26.75 28.59
CA THR A 765 23.89 -25.31 28.46
C THR A 765 25.03 -24.45 29.02
N ASN A 766 25.43 -24.76 30.25
CA ASN A 766 26.46 -24.03 30.97
C ASN A 766 27.84 -24.16 30.29
N ILE A 767 28.26 -25.34 29.84
CA ILE A 767 29.54 -25.52 29.12
C ILE A 767 29.54 -24.81 27.76
N CYS A 768 28.41 -24.76 27.05
CA CYS A 768 28.28 -24.02 25.78
C CYS A 768 28.34 -22.50 25.96
N ARG A 769 27.72 -21.98 27.05
CA ARG A 769 27.87 -20.61 27.55
C ARG A 769 29.29 -20.33 28.13
N GLY A 770 30.09 -21.36 28.40
CA GLY A 770 31.49 -21.27 28.85
C GLY A 770 31.71 -21.38 30.37
N TYR A 771 30.69 -21.78 31.15
CA TYR A 771 30.80 -22.11 32.56
C TYR A 771 31.38 -23.52 32.78
N TYR A 772 31.97 -23.77 33.95
CA TYR A 772 32.49 -25.10 34.32
C TYR A 772 32.28 -25.50 35.80
N LEU A 773 31.73 -24.62 36.63
CA LEU A 773 31.37 -24.94 38.03
C LEU A 773 30.00 -25.62 38.07
N ILE A 774 29.99 -26.93 37.83
CA ILE A 774 28.79 -27.77 37.94
C ILE A 774 28.43 -27.92 39.43
N GLY A 775 27.43 -27.17 39.88
CA GLY A 775 26.93 -27.20 41.27
C GLY A 775 26.55 -25.84 41.87
N ASP A 776 26.84 -24.74 41.18
CA ASP A 776 26.59 -23.36 41.64
C ASP A 776 26.08 -22.54 40.45
N SER A 777 24.78 -22.64 40.15
CA SER A 777 24.15 -22.07 38.94
C SER A 777 23.97 -20.57 38.98
N ASP A 778 24.01 -19.98 40.17
CA ASP A 778 23.41 -18.67 40.45
C ASP A 778 24.45 -17.54 40.48
N LEU A 779 25.73 -17.85 40.17
CA LEU A 779 26.89 -16.97 40.37
C LEU A 779 27.85 -16.97 39.15
N ASP A 780 27.50 -16.26 38.06
CA ASP A 780 28.42 -16.08 36.91
C ASP A 780 29.59 -15.15 37.26
N ARG A 781 30.70 -15.72 37.74
CA ARG A 781 31.93 -14.97 38.06
C ARG A 781 32.61 -14.29 36.86
N ARG A 782 32.00 -14.35 35.66
CA ARG A 782 32.39 -13.62 34.43
C ARG A 782 31.42 -12.48 34.09
N GLY A 783 30.29 -12.36 34.80
CA GLY A 783 29.32 -11.28 34.63
C GLY A 783 29.98 -9.91 34.68
N ASN A 784 29.45 -8.97 33.90
CA ASN A 784 29.93 -7.58 33.85
C ASN A 784 31.39 -7.40 33.36
N ASN A 785 32.03 -8.42 32.78
CA ASN A 785 33.41 -8.36 32.29
C ASN A 785 33.47 -8.38 30.76
N ILE A 786 34.05 -7.32 30.17
CA ILE A 786 34.16 -7.14 28.71
C ILE A 786 34.95 -8.26 27.99
N SER A 787 35.79 -9.03 28.69
CA SER A 787 36.54 -10.15 28.09
C SER A 787 35.69 -11.41 27.87
N PHE A 788 34.48 -11.47 28.43
CA PHE A 788 33.58 -12.63 28.34
C PHE A 788 32.26 -12.24 27.65
N PRO A 789 32.19 -12.37 26.32
CA PRO A 789 30.95 -12.26 25.56
C PRO A 789 29.86 -13.18 26.11
N ALA A 790 28.63 -12.69 26.10
CA ALA A 790 27.47 -13.53 26.27
C ALA A 790 27.28 -14.40 25.04
N VAL A 791 27.23 -15.71 25.29
CA VAL A 791 26.77 -16.70 24.32
C VAL A 791 25.67 -17.48 24.99
N ASP A 792 24.58 -17.71 24.28
CA ASP A 792 23.57 -18.66 24.65
C ASP A 792 23.45 -19.75 23.60
N CYS A 793 23.05 -20.92 24.07
CA CYS A 793 22.95 -22.08 23.22
C CYS A 793 21.63 -22.82 23.44
N GLY A 794 21.11 -23.39 22.38
CA GLY A 794 19.84 -24.09 22.37
C GLY A 794 19.69 -25.03 21.19
N PHE A 795 18.54 -25.68 21.10
CA PHE A 795 18.15 -26.49 19.97
C PHE A 795 17.31 -25.69 18.99
N VAL A 796 17.54 -25.89 17.69
CA VAL A 796 16.61 -25.55 16.61
C VAL A 796 16.16 -26.85 15.95
N ILE A 797 14.89 -27.20 16.17
CA ILE A 797 14.20 -28.30 15.50
C ILE A 797 13.68 -27.73 14.18
N GLY A 798 14.23 -28.21 13.06
CA GLY A 798 13.85 -27.75 11.74
C GLY A 798 12.40 -28.09 11.37
N ALA A 799 11.80 -27.24 10.54
CA ALA A 799 10.53 -27.52 9.88
C ALA A 799 10.63 -28.80 9.02
N ALA A 800 9.51 -29.52 8.88
CA ALA A 800 9.53 -30.80 8.18
C ALA A 800 9.88 -30.68 6.69
N SER A 801 10.80 -31.55 6.28
CA SER A 801 11.10 -31.89 4.89
C SER A 801 10.47 -33.24 4.53
N ARG A 802 10.18 -33.47 3.25
CA ARG A 802 9.63 -34.75 2.79
C ARG A 802 10.74 -35.72 2.38
N VAL A 803 10.75 -36.92 2.96
CA VAL A 803 11.75 -37.94 2.65
C VAL A 803 11.61 -38.37 1.18
N GLY A 804 12.61 -38.02 0.37
CA GLY A 804 12.63 -38.26 -1.08
C GLY A 804 12.87 -37.01 -1.95
N GLY A 805 12.81 -35.79 -1.38
CA GLY A 805 13.20 -34.56 -2.09
C GLY A 805 12.17 -33.98 -3.07
N GLU A 806 10.92 -34.47 -3.06
CA GLU A 806 9.80 -33.80 -3.74
C GLU A 806 9.29 -32.63 -2.89
N GLU A 807 9.05 -31.46 -3.52
CA GLU A 807 8.49 -30.28 -2.87
C GLU A 807 7.15 -30.58 -2.17
N ILE A 808 6.89 -29.86 -1.07
CA ILE A 808 5.66 -29.95 -0.31
C ILE A 808 4.65 -28.94 -0.88
N SER A 809 3.92 -29.33 -1.93
CA SER A 809 2.77 -28.56 -2.42
C SER A 809 1.63 -28.54 -1.40
N ALA A 810 0.62 -27.70 -1.62
CA ALA A 810 -0.62 -27.72 -0.83
C ALA A 810 -1.34 -29.09 -0.85
N ASP A 811 -1.03 -29.96 -1.80
CA ASP A 811 -1.48 -31.35 -1.87
C ASP A 811 -0.71 -32.28 -0.89
N ALA A 812 0.06 -31.73 0.06
CA ALA A 812 0.71 -32.46 1.16
C ALA A 812 -0.26 -33.43 1.84
N TYR A 813 -1.47 -32.96 2.14
CA TYR A 813 -2.50 -33.57 2.96
C TYR A 813 -3.32 -34.69 2.27
N THR A 814 -2.73 -35.46 1.34
CA THR A 814 -3.47 -36.37 0.43
C THR A 814 -3.09 -37.86 0.44
N GLY A 815 -2.11 -38.31 1.23
CA GLY A 815 -1.76 -39.74 1.28
C GLY A 815 -0.66 -40.09 2.29
N LYS A 816 -0.29 -41.39 2.35
CA LYS A 816 0.85 -41.85 3.17
C LYS A 816 2.13 -41.14 2.76
N LYS A 817 2.74 -40.40 3.68
CA LYS A 817 4.00 -39.66 3.47
C LYS A 817 4.86 -39.78 4.73
N THR A 818 6.18 -39.82 4.53
CA THR A 818 7.16 -39.79 5.60
C THR A 818 7.86 -38.43 5.58
N TYR A 819 7.84 -37.75 6.72
CA TYR A 819 8.43 -36.43 6.92
C TYR A 819 9.64 -36.56 7.84
N ARG A 820 10.63 -35.67 7.68
CA ARG A 820 11.85 -35.63 8.50
C ARG A 820 12.14 -34.20 8.97
N ARG A 821 12.38 -34.06 10.27
CA ARG A 821 12.84 -32.83 10.94
C ARG A 821 14.28 -33.04 11.40
N LYS A 822 15.19 -32.13 11.04
CA LYS A 822 16.58 -32.15 11.51
C LYS A 822 16.73 -31.47 12.87
N LEU A 823 17.69 -31.93 13.67
CA LEU A 823 17.97 -31.37 14.99
C LEU A 823 19.33 -30.65 14.97
N TYR A 824 19.28 -29.33 15.08
CA TYR A 824 20.47 -28.48 15.15
C TYR A 824 20.71 -28.03 16.58
N THR A 825 21.97 -28.01 17.01
CA THR A 825 22.38 -27.23 18.19
C THR A 825 22.97 -25.91 17.69
N CYS A 826 22.52 -24.80 18.27
CA CYS A 826 22.91 -23.46 17.86
C CYS A 826 23.53 -22.70 19.05
N ALA A 827 24.50 -21.84 18.75
CA ALA A 827 25.09 -20.87 19.66
C ALA A 827 24.94 -19.47 19.07
N THR A 828 24.40 -18.56 19.86
CA THR A 828 24.05 -17.18 19.47
C THR A 828 24.77 -16.20 20.38
N ALA A 829 25.25 -15.08 19.83
CA ALA A 829 25.75 -13.94 20.58
C ALA A 829 25.34 -12.62 19.91
N MET A 830 25.21 -11.55 20.69
CA MET A 830 24.89 -10.23 20.15
C MET A 830 26.16 -9.42 19.87
N ARG A 831 26.30 -8.97 18.63
CA ARG A 831 27.34 -8.03 18.20
C ARG A 831 26.75 -6.64 18.03
N VAL A 832 27.43 -5.64 18.58
CA VAL A 832 27.20 -4.22 18.26
C VAL A 832 28.37 -3.74 17.40
N SER A 833 28.08 -3.10 16.28
CA SER A 833 29.05 -2.63 15.30
C SER A 833 28.64 -1.25 14.77
N ILE A 834 29.46 -0.67 13.88
CA ILE A 834 29.07 0.50 13.10
C ILE A 834 29.03 0.12 11.64
N LYS A 835 27.88 0.37 10.99
CA LYS A 835 27.71 0.15 9.55
C LYS A 835 27.35 1.46 8.85
N THR A 836 27.99 1.73 7.72
CA THR A 836 27.62 2.82 6.82
C THR A 836 26.44 2.37 5.96
N VAL A 837 25.38 3.17 5.93
CA VAL A 837 24.12 2.89 5.24
C VAL A 837 23.90 3.95 4.16
N ASP A 838 23.78 3.52 2.90
CA ASP A 838 23.50 4.38 1.75
C ASP A 838 21.98 4.52 1.57
N PHE A 839 21.49 5.75 1.69
CA PHE A 839 20.08 6.11 1.53
C PHE A 839 19.81 6.75 0.16
N HIS A 840 18.68 6.39 -0.44
CA HIS A 840 18.12 7.06 -1.62
C HIS A 840 16.71 7.54 -1.32
N TYR A 841 16.43 8.79 -1.67
CA TYR A 841 15.12 9.44 -1.48
C TYR A 841 14.56 9.91 -2.81
N ASN A 842 13.26 9.70 -3.06
CA ASN A 842 12.62 9.94 -4.36
C ASN A 842 11.97 11.34 -4.53
N GLY A 843 12.06 12.23 -3.53
CA GLY A 843 11.67 13.65 -3.67
C GLY A 843 10.16 13.99 -3.67
N THR A 844 9.28 13.06 -4.06
CA THR A 844 7.86 13.36 -4.35
C THR A 844 6.99 13.72 -3.13
N SER A 845 7.43 13.41 -1.91
CA SER A 845 6.75 13.70 -0.64
C SER A 845 7.68 13.40 0.54
N THR A 846 7.44 13.98 1.71
CA THR A 846 8.23 13.78 2.95
C THR A 846 7.89 12.50 3.72
N HIS A 847 7.10 11.58 3.17
CA HIS A 847 6.78 10.31 3.82
C HIS A 847 7.93 9.30 3.77
N LEU A 848 8.03 8.44 4.79
CA LEU A 848 9.03 7.39 4.89
C LEU A 848 9.04 6.43 3.68
N SER A 849 7.90 6.22 3.03
CA SER A 849 7.75 5.40 1.82
C SER A 849 8.53 5.89 0.59
N ASN A 850 9.04 7.13 0.61
CA ASN A 850 9.92 7.66 -0.43
C ASN A 850 11.41 7.51 -0.13
N LEU A 851 11.76 7.03 1.07
CA LEU A 851 13.11 6.66 1.46
C LEU A 851 13.30 5.17 1.20
N ARG A 852 14.50 4.78 0.76
CA ARG A 852 14.96 3.39 0.71
C ARG A 852 16.45 3.32 1.06
N VAL A 853 16.90 2.13 1.43
CA VAL A 853 18.32 1.80 1.59
C VAL A 853 18.81 1.11 0.33
N ASP A 854 19.86 1.63 -0.29
CA ASP A 854 20.48 1.05 -1.49
C ASP A 854 21.59 0.07 -1.10
N ARG A 855 22.27 0.29 0.04
CA ARG A 855 23.37 -0.56 0.54
C ARG A 855 23.58 -0.40 2.04
N ILE A 856 24.05 -1.47 2.68
CA ILE A 856 24.56 -1.50 4.06
C ILE A 856 25.97 -2.13 3.97
N THR A 857 26.96 -1.53 4.64
CA THR A 857 28.35 -2.05 4.68
C THR A 857 28.96 -1.79 6.04
N ASP A 858 29.75 -2.73 6.56
CA ASP A 858 30.59 -2.52 7.74
C ASP A 858 31.55 -1.33 7.54
N LYS A 859 31.73 -0.51 8.58
CA LYS A 859 32.57 0.68 8.52
C LYS A 859 34.06 0.30 8.48
N GLU A 860 34.75 0.72 7.44
CA GLU A 860 36.21 0.57 7.33
C GLU A 860 36.95 1.64 8.15
N TYR A 861 37.99 1.22 8.86
CA TYR A 861 38.80 2.09 9.73
C TYR A 861 40.24 2.19 9.20
N PRO A 862 40.78 3.40 8.93
CA PRO A 862 42.12 3.58 8.37
C PRO A 862 43.28 3.02 9.23
N ASN A 863 43.08 2.80 10.53
CA ASN A 863 44.02 2.22 11.48
C ASN A 863 43.33 1.88 12.82
N ASP A 864 43.97 1.10 13.69
CA ASP A 864 43.39 0.70 14.99
C ASP A 864 43.08 1.88 15.92
N ALA A 865 43.84 2.98 15.88
CA ALA A 865 43.55 4.16 16.70
C ALA A 865 42.25 4.87 16.25
N SER A 866 41.87 4.76 14.97
CA SER A 866 40.62 5.29 14.42
C SER A 866 39.39 4.39 14.64
N LYS A 867 39.56 3.20 15.22
CA LYS A 867 38.44 2.35 15.65
C LYS A 867 37.76 2.98 16.89
N PRO A 868 36.43 2.79 17.06
CA PRO A 868 35.71 3.32 18.21
C PRO A 868 36.22 2.74 19.53
N LEU A 869 36.12 3.55 20.58
CA LEU A 869 36.33 3.13 21.95
C LEU A 869 34.98 2.78 22.58
N TRP A 870 34.79 1.49 22.89
CA TRP A 870 33.65 0.98 23.63
C TRP A 870 33.95 0.98 25.12
N ALA A 871 32.94 1.23 25.95
CA ALA A 871 32.99 1.06 27.40
C ALA A 871 31.88 0.11 27.88
N VAL A 872 32.18 -0.67 28.90
CA VAL A 872 31.27 -1.60 29.60
C VAL A 872 31.44 -1.40 31.11
N GLU A 873 30.34 -1.19 31.83
CA GLU A 873 30.35 -1.02 33.29
C GLU A 873 30.68 -2.34 34.03
N HIS A 874 31.48 -2.27 35.10
CA HIS A 874 31.80 -3.42 35.97
C HIS A 874 31.74 -3.05 37.46
N SER A 875 31.53 -4.04 38.33
CA SER A 875 31.38 -3.83 39.79
C SER A 875 32.70 -3.64 40.56
N GLY A 876 33.84 -3.51 39.86
CA GLY A 876 35.17 -3.50 40.47
C GLY A 876 35.43 -4.76 41.30
N ASP A 877 36.12 -4.62 42.44
CA ASP A 877 36.39 -5.73 43.36
C ASP A 877 35.13 -6.27 44.07
N LYS A 878 33.98 -5.58 43.98
CA LYS A 878 32.78 -5.87 44.77
C LYS A 878 31.97 -7.07 44.26
N ARG A 879 32.32 -7.61 43.08
CA ARG A 879 31.69 -8.78 42.43
C ARG A 879 30.14 -8.78 42.47
N MET A 880 29.53 -7.60 42.32
CA MET A 880 28.08 -7.46 42.23
C MET A 880 27.63 -7.94 40.84
N TYR A 881 26.46 -8.58 40.80
CA TYR A 881 25.79 -9.07 39.60
C TYR A 881 24.76 -8.04 39.13
N PHE A 882 24.86 -7.55 37.88
CA PHE A 882 23.90 -6.57 37.36
C PHE A 882 23.86 -6.51 35.82
N ASP A 883 22.88 -5.83 35.23
CA ASP A 883 22.80 -5.67 33.76
C ASP A 883 23.63 -4.44 33.31
N SER A 884 24.91 -4.61 32.94
CA SER A 884 25.86 -3.51 32.60
C SER A 884 25.35 -2.50 31.57
N MET A 885 25.61 -1.20 31.79
CA MET A 885 25.61 -0.23 30.69
C MET A 885 26.77 -0.52 29.73
N TRP A 886 26.55 -0.25 28.44
CA TRP A 886 27.56 -0.29 27.40
C TRP A 886 27.34 0.85 26.39
N GLY A 887 28.39 1.21 25.65
CA GLY A 887 28.26 2.22 24.59
C GLY A 887 29.60 2.73 24.07
N LEU A 888 29.52 3.67 23.14
CA LEU A 888 30.65 4.42 22.62
C LEU A 888 31.03 5.53 23.61
N VAL A 889 32.34 5.74 23.82
CA VAL A 889 32.86 6.83 24.67
C VAL A 889 34.03 7.53 23.99
N ASN A 890 34.28 8.79 24.36
CA ASN A 890 35.42 9.56 23.86
C ASN A 890 36.75 9.01 24.44
N ASP A 891 37.86 9.18 23.72
CA ASP A 891 39.19 8.70 24.13
C ASP A 891 39.62 9.19 25.53
N SER A 892 39.08 10.32 26.00
CA SER A 892 39.27 10.82 27.36
C SER A 892 38.80 9.88 28.48
N TYR A 893 38.00 8.86 28.17
CA TYR A 893 37.46 7.88 29.12
C TYR A 893 38.15 6.51 29.05
N GLU A 894 39.24 6.36 28.28
CA GLU A 894 39.95 5.08 28.11
C GLU A 894 40.40 4.44 29.43
N THR A 895 40.65 5.23 30.47
CA THR A 895 41.02 4.77 31.83
C THR A 895 40.05 5.26 32.93
N VAL A 896 38.75 5.30 32.66
CA VAL A 896 37.73 5.71 33.64
C VAL A 896 37.50 4.63 34.73
N GLU A 897 37.29 5.04 35.98
CA GLU A 897 36.99 4.11 37.08
C GLU A 897 35.56 3.56 36.95
N GLY A 898 35.39 2.24 37.14
CA GLY A 898 34.09 1.55 37.07
C GLY A 898 33.67 1.07 35.68
N PHE A 899 34.46 1.34 34.62
CA PHE A 899 34.21 0.81 33.28
C PHE A 899 35.46 0.14 32.70
N SER A 900 35.28 -1.02 32.07
CA SER A 900 36.28 -1.66 31.23
C SER A 900 36.12 -1.17 29.79
N THR A 901 37.23 -0.89 29.11
CA THR A 901 37.25 -0.27 27.78
C THR A 901 37.86 -1.19 26.73
N LEU A 902 37.39 -1.08 25.48
CA LEU A 902 37.84 -1.87 24.33
C LEU A 902 37.86 -1.00 23.08
N ARG A 903 39.00 -0.92 22.41
CA ARG A 903 39.12 -0.25 21.10
C ARG A 903 39.11 -1.27 19.98
N ASP A 904 37.93 -1.57 19.43
CA ASP A 904 37.80 -2.43 18.25
C ASP A 904 36.61 -2.03 17.35
N SER A 905 36.51 -2.60 16.15
CA SER A 905 35.45 -2.29 15.16
C SER A 905 34.04 -2.64 15.62
N HIS A 906 33.93 -3.49 16.65
CA HIS A 906 32.69 -4.02 17.20
C HIS A 906 32.88 -4.35 18.69
N LEU A 907 31.77 -4.55 19.38
CA LEU A 907 31.68 -5.09 20.74
C LEU A 907 30.75 -6.30 20.73
N TRP A 908 31.21 -7.44 21.21
CA TRP A 908 30.32 -8.50 21.69
C TRP A 908 29.87 -8.17 23.11
N LEU A 909 28.56 -8.17 23.34
CA LEU A 909 28.00 -7.77 24.63
C LEU A 909 28.34 -8.79 25.73
N PRO A 910 28.69 -8.36 26.95
CA PRO A 910 29.10 -9.24 28.05
C PRO A 910 27.91 -9.97 28.68
N THR A 911 28.15 -11.02 29.48
CA THR A 911 27.08 -11.72 30.21
C THR A 911 26.34 -10.81 31.19
N SER A 912 25.01 -10.92 31.20
CA SER A 912 24.09 -10.25 32.13
C SER A 912 23.47 -11.28 33.10
N PRO A 913 23.56 -11.12 34.43
CA PRO A 913 23.21 -12.16 35.41
C PRO A 913 21.81 -12.03 36.02
N SER A 914 21.02 -11.01 35.66
CA SER A 914 19.67 -10.78 36.22
C SER A 914 18.72 -11.97 35.98
N MET A 915 17.61 -12.05 36.72
CA MET A 915 16.60 -13.14 36.61
C MET A 915 15.19 -12.59 36.36
N ILE A 916 14.98 -11.94 35.21
CA ILE A 916 13.65 -11.58 34.70
C ILE A 916 13.41 -12.34 33.40
N GLY A 917 12.28 -13.07 33.31
CA GLY A 917 11.83 -13.68 32.06
C GLY A 917 11.49 -12.61 31.03
N ASN A 918 12.45 -12.33 30.15
CA ASN A 918 12.36 -11.39 29.04
C ASN A 918 12.33 -12.13 27.69
N PHE A 919 12.21 -11.41 26.59
CA PHE A 919 12.35 -11.97 25.23
C PHE A 919 13.63 -12.82 25.11
N GLY A 920 13.45 -14.11 24.82
CA GLY A 920 14.51 -15.10 24.69
C GLY A 920 14.75 -15.99 25.93
N GLU A 921 14.02 -15.83 27.04
CA GLU A 921 14.24 -16.63 28.27
C GLU A 921 12.96 -17.20 28.88
N THR A 922 12.93 -18.52 29.13
CA THR A 922 11.91 -19.19 29.97
C THR A 922 10.46 -18.87 29.60
N GLY A 923 10.14 -19.07 28.31
CA GLY A 923 8.80 -18.90 27.74
C GLY A 923 8.72 -19.44 26.31
N GLY A 924 9.86 -19.43 25.62
CA GLY A 924 10.10 -20.11 24.36
C GLY A 924 11.45 -19.68 23.78
N TYR A 925 12.08 -20.56 22.99
CA TYR A 925 13.14 -20.19 22.06
C TYR A 925 14.52 -19.79 22.65
N ASP A 926 15.00 -20.38 23.74
CA ASP A 926 16.22 -19.92 24.44
C ASP A 926 17.56 -20.06 23.67
N SER A 927 17.58 -20.54 22.41
CA SER A 927 18.70 -20.20 21.49
C SER A 927 18.78 -18.69 21.20
N LEU A 928 17.75 -17.95 21.58
CA LEU A 928 17.64 -16.49 21.58
C LEU A 928 18.04 -15.85 22.91
N ALA A 929 18.47 -16.59 23.95
CA ALA A 929 18.76 -15.95 25.24
C ALA A 929 19.91 -14.90 25.15
N ALA A 930 20.82 -15.02 24.18
CA ALA A 930 21.83 -13.97 23.93
C ALA A 930 21.24 -12.67 23.34
N VAL A 931 19.99 -12.72 22.86
CA VAL A 931 19.17 -11.54 22.52
C VAL A 931 18.64 -10.89 23.79
N SER A 932 18.24 -11.69 24.78
CA SER A 932 17.85 -11.22 26.12
C SER A 932 18.93 -10.29 26.67
N VAL A 933 20.22 -10.57 26.46
CA VAL A 933 21.35 -9.76 26.97
C VAL A 933 21.30 -8.31 26.49
N PHE A 934 21.11 -8.08 25.18
CA PHE A 934 20.92 -6.73 24.65
C PHE A 934 19.62 -6.11 25.16
N VAL A 935 18.55 -6.90 25.12
CA VAL A 935 17.20 -6.57 25.60
C VAL A 935 17.16 -6.21 27.09
N ARG A 936 18.07 -6.74 27.91
CA ARG A 936 18.24 -6.49 29.35
C ARG A 936 19.19 -5.33 29.62
N GLN A 937 20.31 -5.25 28.91
CA GLN A 937 21.24 -4.12 29.05
C GLN A 937 20.58 -2.81 28.58
N VAL A 938 19.74 -2.87 27.54
CA VAL A 938 18.77 -1.81 27.23
C VAL A 938 17.67 -1.81 28.31
N GLY A 939 16.84 -2.84 28.42
CA GLY A 939 15.60 -2.82 29.21
C GLY A 939 15.74 -2.62 30.72
N SER A 940 16.92 -2.81 31.32
CA SER A 940 17.21 -2.41 32.69
C SER A 940 17.08 -0.89 32.88
N ILE A 941 17.35 -0.11 31.82
CA ILE A 941 17.30 1.38 31.74
C ILE A 941 15.88 1.92 31.43
N TYR A 942 14.89 1.03 31.28
CA TYR A 942 13.53 1.37 30.87
C TYR A 942 12.43 0.53 31.54
N GLY A 943 12.80 -0.48 32.34
CA GLY A 943 11.89 -1.49 32.89
C GLY A 943 11.41 -2.52 31.86
N GLY A 944 12.06 -3.69 31.84
CA GLY A 944 11.55 -5.00 31.38
C GLY A 944 11.14 -5.16 29.91
N LEU A 945 11.36 -6.33 29.31
CA LEU A 945 10.97 -6.63 27.92
C LEU A 945 10.37 -8.04 27.80
N ALA A 946 9.05 -8.12 27.97
CA ALA A 946 8.30 -9.35 27.69
C ALA A 946 8.11 -9.53 26.18
N ASP A 947 8.10 -10.78 25.73
CA ASP A 947 7.51 -11.19 24.45
C ASP A 947 6.37 -12.18 24.71
N LYS A 948 5.41 -12.23 23.80
CA LYS A 948 4.22 -13.11 23.81
C LYS A 948 3.96 -13.73 22.44
N ARG A 949 4.92 -13.66 21.51
CA ARG A 949 4.76 -14.08 20.12
C ARG A 949 5.13 -15.55 19.90
N ASP A 950 4.28 -16.22 19.12
CA ASP A 950 4.61 -17.50 18.50
C ASP A 950 5.43 -17.29 17.22
N TYR A 951 6.63 -17.86 17.19
CA TYR A 951 7.52 -17.95 16.01
C TYR A 951 7.69 -19.38 15.50
N THR A 952 6.83 -20.33 15.86
CA THR A 952 6.90 -21.69 15.30
C THR A 952 6.52 -21.74 13.81
N GLY A 953 5.64 -20.84 13.38
CA GLY A 953 5.00 -20.87 12.06
C GLY A 953 3.68 -21.63 12.02
N GLN A 954 3.16 -22.12 13.16
CA GLN A 954 1.90 -22.88 13.24
C GLN A 954 0.71 -22.13 12.61
N TYR A 955 0.65 -20.80 12.79
CA TYR A 955 -0.46 -19.95 12.34
C TYR A 955 -0.16 -19.11 11.09
N GLU A 956 1.06 -19.17 10.53
CA GLU A 956 1.49 -18.28 9.43
C GLU A 956 2.27 -19.04 8.35
N TYR A 957 1.59 -19.41 7.25
CA TYR A 957 2.18 -20.22 6.17
C TYR A 957 3.40 -19.56 5.51
N ALA A 958 3.45 -18.22 5.42
CA ALA A 958 4.60 -17.51 4.85
C ALA A 958 5.85 -17.58 5.75
N LEU A 959 5.65 -17.59 7.07
CA LEU A 959 6.71 -17.82 8.05
C LEU A 959 7.22 -19.27 7.98
N LEU A 960 6.28 -20.23 7.98
CA LEU A 960 6.54 -21.66 7.82
C LEU A 960 7.35 -21.96 6.55
N GLU A 961 6.95 -21.40 5.40
CA GLU A 961 7.63 -21.65 4.13
C GLU A 961 9.05 -21.04 4.08
N ARG A 962 9.28 -19.87 4.69
CA ARG A 962 10.66 -19.36 4.85
C ARG A 962 11.46 -20.30 5.76
N PHE A 963 10.93 -20.66 6.92
CA PHE A 963 11.60 -21.54 7.88
C PHE A 963 11.88 -22.95 7.34
N ARG A 964 11.03 -23.49 6.44
CA ARG A 964 11.28 -24.76 5.75
C ARG A 964 12.57 -24.71 4.94
N ARG A 965 12.78 -23.65 4.15
CA ARG A 965 14.00 -23.43 3.35
C ARG A 965 15.22 -23.20 4.23
N LEU A 966 15.07 -22.41 5.30
CA LEU A 966 16.16 -22.19 6.24
C LEU A 966 16.55 -23.47 7.01
N SER A 967 15.63 -24.43 7.17
CA SER A 967 15.87 -25.71 7.88
C SER A 967 16.68 -26.74 7.10
N GLU A 968 17.05 -26.50 5.83
CA GLU A 968 17.73 -27.49 4.97
C GLU A 968 19.14 -27.90 5.46
N SER A 969 19.91 -26.94 5.97
CA SER A 969 21.29 -27.16 6.44
C SER A 969 21.64 -26.25 7.62
N ALA A 970 22.58 -26.69 8.46
CA ALA A 970 22.95 -25.97 9.69
C ALA A 970 23.41 -24.51 9.43
N THR A 971 24.14 -24.26 8.34
CA THR A 971 24.60 -22.92 7.96
C THR A 971 23.43 -21.96 7.72
N VAL A 972 22.36 -22.43 7.07
CA VAL A 972 21.19 -21.59 6.76
C VAL A 972 20.21 -21.58 7.94
N ALA A 973 20.14 -22.67 8.72
CA ALA A 973 19.33 -22.75 9.94
C ALA A 973 19.79 -21.77 11.03
N SER A 974 21.06 -21.33 10.99
CA SER A 974 21.54 -20.23 11.85
C SER A 974 20.84 -18.89 11.61
N GLN A 975 20.27 -18.66 10.42
CA GLN A 975 19.43 -17.48 10.18
C GLN A 975 18.13 -17.53 10.99
N ILE A 976 17.63 -18.70 11.42
CA ILE A 976 16.35 -18.84 12.12
C ILE A 976 16.38 -18.08 13.48
N PRO A 977 17.31 -18.36 14.41
CA PRO A 977 17.45 -17.54 15.61
C PRO A 977 17.73 -16.06 15.31
N SER A 978 18.64 -15.75 14.37
CA SER A 978 18.99 -14.37 14.03
C SER A 978 17.83 -13.54 13.46
N LEU A 979 16.92 -14.14 12.68
CA LEU A 979 15.73 -13.47 12.15
C LEU A 979 14.68 -13.25 13.25
N ILE A 980 14.43 -14.24 14.11
CA ILE A 980 13.49 -14.09 15.23
C ILE A 980 13.97 -13.02 16.20
N ALA A 981 15.27 -13.03 16.54
CA ALA A 981 15.93 -11.99 17.31
C ALA A 981 15.72 -10.59 16.73
N THR A 982 15.91 -10.45 15.42
CA THR A 982 15.80 -9.16 14.71
C THR A 982 14.35 -8.65 14.69
N ASP A 983 13.37 -9.52 14.42
CA ASP A 983 11.95 -9.16 14.46
C ASP A 983 11.52 -8.70 15.87
N GLY A 984 11.82 -9.51 16.90
CA GLY A 984 11.43 -9.24 18.29
C GLY A 984 12.09 -8.00 18.91
N ILE A 985 13.37 -7.72 18.62
CA ILE A 985 13.99 -6.44 19.00
C ILE A 985 13.29 -5.28 18.27
N SER A 986 13.04 -5.42 16.96
CA SER A 986 12.49 -4.33 16.15
C SER A 986 11.08 -3.91 16.60
N ALA A 987 10.22 -4.88 16.94
CA ALA A 987 8.89 -4.62 17.46
C ALA A 987 8.93 -3.76 18.74
N ASN A 988 9.89 -4.06 19.62
CA ASN A 988 10.02 -3.47 20.94
C ASN A 988 10.72 -2.10 20.97
N LEU A 989 11.71 -1.84 20.12
CA LEU A 989 12.59 -0.66 20.24
C LEU A 989 12.50 0.31 19.06
N VAL A 990 12.97 1.54 19.27
CA VAL A 990 13.07 2.66 18.31
C VAL A 990 14.35 3.46 18.56
N GLY A 991 15.02 3.89 17.48
CA GLY A 991 16.07 4.91 17.54
C GLY A 991 15.45 6.31 17.54
N THR A 992 15.71 7.11 18.57
CA THR A 992 15.13 8.46 18.75
C THR A 992 16.03 9.59 18.24
N LYS A 993 17.31 9.32 18.01
CA LYS A 993 18.29 10.30 17.53
C LYS A 993 18.10 10.67 16.06
N THR A 994 18.00 11.99 15.81
CA THR A 994 18.09 12.55 14.44
C THR A 994 19.55 12.87 14.11
N ALA A 995 19.90 12.73 12.83
CA ALA A 995 21.29 12.70 12.34
C ALA A 995 22.11 14.01 12.52
N PHE A 996 21.49 15.12 12.96
CA PHE A 996 22.13 16.44 13.02
C PHE A 996 21.62 17.30 14.20
N SER A 997 21.59 16.73 15.41
CA SER A 997 21.35 17.50 16.64
C SER A 997 22.68 17.95 17.26
N ASP A 998 22.85 19.26 17.43
CA ASP A 998 24.06 19.86 18.04
C ASP A 998 23.98 19.96 19.58
N ARG A 999 23.05 19.21 20.21
CA ARG A 999 22.77 19.27 21.65
C ARG A 999 23.30 18.03 22.37
N GLY A 1000 24.13 18.25 23.39
CA GLY A 1000 24.32 17.27 24.46
C GLY A 1000 23.04 17.13 25.29
N ALA A 1001 22.76 15.92 25.77
CA ALA A 1001 21.51 15.59 26.44
C ALA A 1001 21.23 16.44 27.69
N PRO A 1002 19.94 16.70 28.00
CA PRO A 1002 19.55 17.37 29.24
C PRO A 1002 19.93 16.56 30.49
N TRP A 1003 19.91 17.21 31.66
CA TRP A 1003 20.08 16.55 32.96
C TRP A 1003 18.86 16.80 33.88
N PRO A 1004 18.21 15.77 34.44
CA PRO A 1004 18.44 14.35 34.17
C PRO A 1004 18.23 14.01 32.69
N ALA A 1005 19.00 13.06 32.17
CA ALA A 1005 18.77 12.58 30.81
C ALA A 1005 17.36 11.97 30.78
N SER A 1006 16.54 12.37 29.81
CA SER A 1006 15.12 12.04 29.77
C SER A 1006 14.74 11.28 28.51
N LEU A 1007 13.65 10.52 28.61
CA LEU A 1007 13.05 9.77 27.52
C LEU A 1007 12.51 10.67 26.41
N ALA A 1008 12.26 11.95 26.73
CA ALA A 1008 11.76 12.96 25.80
C ALA A 1008 12.54 12.93 24.47
N ALA A 1009 11.81 12.95 23.35
CA ALA A 1009 12.43 13.26 22.07
C ALA A 1009 12.89 14.72 22.16
N ASP A 1010 14.20 14.95 22.17
CA ASP A 1010 14.77 16.30 22.37
C ASP A 1010 14.18 17.25 21.32
N ALA A 1011 13.43 18.25 21.82
CA ALA A 1011 12.14 18.58 21.22
C ALA A 1011 12.23 19.14 19.81
N GLN A 1012 11.64 18.43 18.84
CA GLN A 1012 11.44 18.82 17.43
C GLN A 1012 12.57 19.69 16.86
N ALA A 1013 13.83 19.23 16.99
CA ALA A 1013 15.06 19.87 16.49
C ALA A 1013 14.91 21.38 16.22
N VAL A 1014 15.03 22.20 17.27
CA VAL A 1014 14.85 23.66 17.18
C VAL A 1014 16.02 24.29 16.40
N GLY A 1015 15.89 24.23 15.08
CA GLY A 1015 16.93 24.42 14.07
C GLY A 1015 16.86 23.28 13.05
N THR A 1016 16.54 23.56 11.79
CA THR A 1016 16.36 22.50 10.78
C THR A 1016 17.67 21.75 10.55
N PRO A 1017 17.72 20.41 10.79
CA PRO A 1017 18.96 19.64 10.69
C PRO A 1017 19.55 19.70 9.26
N VAL A 1018 20.88 19.78 9.11
CA VAL A 1018 21.54 19.99 7.79
C VAL A 1018 22.56 18.90 7.46
N GLY A 1019 22.24 18.07 6.48
CA GLY A 1019 23.11 17.01 5.97
C GLY A 1019 23.73 17.32 4.61
N ARG A 1020 24.79 16.58 4.24
CA ARG A 1020 25.34 16.60 2.87
C ARG A 1020 24.60 15.55 2.03
N VAL A 1021 23.97 16.00 0.96
CA VAL A 1021 23.25 15.13 0.01
C VAL A 1021 23.83 15.34 -1.38
N VAL A 1022 23.76 14.32 -2.22
CA VAL A 1022 23.97 14.40 -3.66
C VAL A 1022 22.59 14.48 -4.32
N PRO A 1023 22.07 15.69 -4.63
CA PRO A 1023 20.74 15.85 -5.17
C PRO A 1023 20.70 15.48 -6.66
N ASN A 1024 19.62 14.85 -7.08
CA ASN A 1024 19.36 14.53 -8.48
C ASN A 1024 18.90 15.77 -9.25
N LYS A 1025 19.28 15.88 -10.53
CA LYS A 1025 18.84 16.97 -11.43
C LYS A 1025 18.45 16.41 -12.80
N ARG A 1026 17.32 16.90 -13.34
CA ARG A 1026 16.85 16.64 -14.71
C ARG A 1026 17.74 17.40 -15.70
N VAL A 1027 18.30 16.69 -16.66
CA VAL A 1027 19.16 17.23 -17.72
C VAL A 1027 18.64 16.78 -19.07
N ILE A 1028 18.51 17.73 -20.00
CA ILE A 1028 18.15 17.46 -21.39
C ILE A 1028 19.43 17.18 -22.17
N ARG A 1029 19.46 16.09 -22.93
CA ARG A 1029 20.56 15.69 -23.82
C ARG A 1029 20.07 15.59 -25.27
N TYR A 1030 21.01 15.63 -26.22
CA TYR A 1030 20.72 15.51 -27.64
C TYR A 1030 21.65 14.49 -28.31
N ASP A 1031 21.07 13.48 -28.95
CA ASP A 1031 21.80 12.53 -29.77
C ASP A 1031 22.07 13.11 -31.17
N ILE A 1032 23.33 13.46 -31.41
CA ILE A 1032 23.81 14.06 -32.67
C ILE A 1032 23.51 13.21 -33.92
N ARG A 1033 23.26 11.89 -33.77
CA ARG A 1033 22.89 11.00 -34.89
C ARG A 1033 21.63 11.46 -35.61
N TYR A 1034 20.68 12.07 -34.90
CA TYR A 1034 19.41 12.56 -35.44
C TYR A 1034 19.55 13.88 -36.23
N ALA A 1035 20.60 14.66 -35.99
CA ALA A 1035 20.87 15.90 -36.73
C ALA A 1035 21.55 15.67 -38.09
N ILE A 1036 22.09 14.46 -38.36
CA ILE A 1036 22.87 14.16 -39.57
C ILE A 1036 22.13 14.53 -40.87
N PRO A 1037 20.84 14.20 -41.07
CA PRO A 1037 20.12 14.59 -42.29
C PRO A 1037 20.03 16.12 -42.48
N GLY A 1038 19.80 16.87 -41.39
CA GLY A 1038 19.74 18.33 -41.42
C GLY A 1038 21.08 18.97 -41.77
N LEU A 1039 22.18 18.46 -41.21
CA LEU A 1039 23.54 18.93 -41.49
C LEU A 1039 23.94 18.67 -42.96
N VAL A 1040 23.56 17.52 -43.53
CA VAL A 1040 23.77 17.22 -44.96
C VAL A 1040 23.01 18.21 -45.86
N ILE A 1041 21.75 18.51 -45.54
CA ILE A 1041 20.94 19.47 -46.32
C ILE A 1041 21.51 20.89 -46.21
N LEU A 1042 21.94 21.30 -45.01
CA LEU A 1042 22.61 22.60 -44.81
C LEU A 1042 23.86 22.72 -45.69
N GLY A 1043 24.67 21.66 -45.78
CA GLY A 1043 25.83 21.60 -46.68
C GLY A 1043 25.45 21.72 -48.16
N ILE A 1044 24.45 20.96 -48.62
CA ILE A 1044 23.94 21.03 -50.01
C ILE A 1044 23.41 22.44 -50.32
N PHE A 1045 22.66 23.05 -49.41
CA PHE A 1045 22.11 24.40 -49.56
C PHE A 1045 23.21 25.47 -49.60
N ALA A 1046 24.23 25.38 -48.74
CA ALA A 1046 25.38 26.29 -48.77
C ALA A 1046 26.16 26.18 -50.09
N ILE A 1047 26.39 24.97 -50.59
CA ILE A 1047 27.04 24.73 -51.90
C ILE A 1047 26.19 25.31 -53.03
N ALA A 1048 24.87 25.11 -53.02
CA ALA A 1048 23.95 25.66 -54.01
C ALA A 1048 23.90 27.19 -53.99
N LEU A 1049 23.89 27.82 -52.81
CA LEU A 1049 23.96 29.28 -52.65
C LEU A 1049 25.29 29.84 -53.18
N LEU A 1050 26.42 29.22 -52.85
CA LEU A 1050 27.74 29.62 -53.35
C LEU A 1050 27.80 29.53 -54.88
N TRP A 1051 27.30 28.43 -55.47
CA TRP A 1051 27.21 28.30 -56.93
C TRP A 1051 26.27 29.33 -57.57
N ALA A 1052 25.12 29.61 -56.97
CA ALA A 1052 24.19 30.63 -57.47
C ALA A 1052 24.80 32.04 -57.40
N ALA A 1053 25.51 32.38 -56.32
CA ALA A 1053 26.22 33.64 -56.17
C ALA A 1053 27.36 33.79 -57.18
N VAL A 1054 28.17 32.74 -57.37
CA VAL A 1054 29.22 32.69 -58.41
C VAL A 1054 28.61 32.90 -59.79
N ILE A 1055 27.53 32.19 -60.14
CA ILE A 1055 26.85 32.34 -61.42
C ILE A 1055 26.35 33.78 -61.61
N LEU A 1056 25.69 34.37 -60.61
CA LEU A 1056 25.19 35.75 -60.68
C LEU A 1056 26.30 36.80 -60.83
N LEU A 1057 27.45 36.61 -60.15
CA LEU A 1057 28.62 37.49 -60.28
C LEU A 1057 29.25 37.45 -61.68
N PHE A 1058 29.23 36.28 -62.35
CA PHE A 1058 29.84 36.10 -63.67
C PHE A 1058 28.86 36.19 -64.86
N SER A 1059 27.56 36.44 -64.65
CA SER A 1059 26.56 36.47 -65.74
C SER A 1059 25.62 37.68 -65.70
N SER A 1060 26.16 38.85 -66.08
CA SER A 1060 25.45 40.13 -66.15
C SER A 1060 24.14 40.11 -66.97
N SER A 1061 24.01 39.21 -67.95
CA SER A 1061 22.79 39.05 -68.75
C SER A 1061 21.76 38.07 -68.18
N LEU A 1062 22.10 37.23 -67.19
CA LEU A 1062 21.25 36.10 -66.77
C LEU A 1062 19.86 36.52 -66.29
N LEU A 1063 19.77 37.58 -65.48
CA LEU A 1063 18.50 38.11 -65.00
C LEU A 1063 17.62 38.64 -66.15
N SER A 1064 18.23 39.22 -67.18
CA SER A 1064 17.52 39.67 -68.38
C SER A 1064 17.05 38.50 -69.26
N THR A 1065 17.88 37.45 -69.40
CA THR A 1065 17.52 36.22 -70.11
C THR A 1065 16.38 35.49 -69.39
N LEU A 1066 16.48 35.30 -68.07
CA LEU A 1066 15.45 34.64 -67.26
C LEU A 1066 14.11 35.40 -67.32
N ARG A 1067 14.13 36.73 -67.23
CA ARG A 1067 12.93 37.57 -67.43
C ARG A 1067 12.35 37.45 -68.84
N ASN A 1068 13.20 37.36 -69.87
CA ASN A 1068 12.78 37.21 -71.26
C ASN A 1068 12.13 35.83 -71.50
N THR A 1069 12.76 34.75 -71.05
CA THR A 1069 12.21 33.39 -71.12
C THR A 1069 10.88 33.29 -70.38
N TYR A 1070 10.79 33.80 -69.14
CA TYR A 1070 9.55 33.78 -68.36
C TYR A 1070 8.40 34.55 -69.04
N ASN A 1071 8.69 35.69 -69.68
CA ASN A 1071 7.70 36.41 -70.48
C ASN A 1071 7.28 35.64 -71.74
N GLN A 1072 8.19 34.91 -72.38
CA GLN A 1072 7.89 34.10 -73.58
C GLN A 1072 7.06 32.85 -73.25
N THR A 1073 7.26 32.23 -72.09
CA THR A 1073 6.51 31.04 -71.63
C THR A 1073 5.22 31.38 -70.86
N SER A 1074 4.77 32.64 -70.88
CA SER A 1074 3.56 33.09 -70.17
C SER A 1074 2.30 32.76 -71.00
N PRO A 1075 1.36 31.91 -70.53
CA PRO A 1075 0.24 31.44 -71.36
C PRO A 1075 -0.65 32.56 -71.92
N GLY A 1076 -0.95 33.59 -71.14
CA GLY A 1076 -1.73 34.74 -71.63
C GLY A 1076 -0.98 35.62 -72.63
N ARG A 1077 0.36 35.70 -72.57
CA ARG A 1077 1.16 36.38 -73.61
C ARG A 1077 1.13 35.61 -74.92
N LEU A 1078 1.28 34.29 -74.84
CA LEU A 1078 1.19 33.40 -75.99
C LEU A 1078 -0.21 33.46 -76.63
N ALA A 1079 -1.27 33.24 -75.84
CA ALA A 1079 -2.64 33.26 -76.33
C ALA A 1079 -3.03 34.61 -76.96
N ALA A 1080 -2.76 35.74 -76.28
CA ALA A 1080 -3.02 37.07 -76.85
C ALA A 1080 -2.27 37.31 -78.18
N SER A 1081 -1.02 36.87 -78.29
CA SER A 1081 -0.19 37.07 -79.50
C SER A 1081 -0.54 36.14 -80.66
N LEU A 1082 -1.18 35.00 -80.38
CA LEU A 1082 -1.63 34.04 -81.38
C LEU A 1082 -3.06 34.33 -81.88
N LEU A 1083 -3.92 34.87 -81.01
CA LEU A 1083 -5.31 35.17 -81.33
C LEU A 1083 -5.50 36.52 -82.03
N GLU A 1084 -4.68 37.53 -81.72
CA GLU A 1084 -4.64 38.80 -82.47
C GLU A 1084 -3.25 39.06 -83.06
N PRO A 1085 -2.89 38.39 -84.17
CA PRO A 1085 -1.58 38.53 -84.82
C PRO A 1085 -1.42 39.90 -85.51
N GLY A 1086 -1.09 40.93 -84.72
CA GLY A 1086 -0.74 42.28 -85.20
C GLY A 1086 -0.95 43.41 -84.20
N SER A 1087 -1.94 43.29 -83.29
CA SER A 1087 -2.24 44.27 -82.24
C SER A 1087 -1.40 44.03 -80.99
N ALA A 1088 -1.34 42.77 -80.56
CA ALA A 1088 -0.61 42.30 -79.39
C ALA A 1088 0.89 42.19 -79.66
N ASN A 1089 1.71 42.59 -78.69
CA ASN A 1089 3.16 42.51 -78.81
C ASN A 1089 3.77 41.87 -77.54
N PRO A 1090 4.15 40.58 -77.58
CA PRO A 1090 4.61 39.85 -76.40
C PRO A 1090 5.93 40.39 -75.84
N LYS A 1091 6.67 41.19 -76.61
CA LYS A 1091 7.93 41.83 -76.21
C LYS A 1091 7.71 43.14 -75.43
N ARG A 1092 6.47 43.64 -75.30
CA ARG A 1092 6.16 44.84 -74.49
C ARG A 1092 6.59 44.65 -73.01
N PRO A 1093 7.17 45.68 -72.37
CA PRO A 1093 7.43 45.72 -70.93
C PRO A 1093 6.20 45.34 -70.10
N THR A 1094 6.43 44.75 -68.92
CA THR A 1094 5.38 44.05 -68.17
C THR A 1094 4.15 44.91 -67.86
N GLY A 1095 4.34 46.16 -67.40
CA GLY A 1095 3.23 47.09 -67.12
C GLY A 1095 2.44 47.49 -68.37
N GLN A 1096 3.13 47.95 -69.42
CA GLN A 1096 2.50 48.35 -70.69
C GLN A 1096 1.69 47.20 -71.33
N TRP A 1097 2.18 45.97 -71.25
CA TRP A 1097 1.43 44.79 -71.71
C TRP A 1097 0.19 44.51 -70.86
N VAL A 1098 0.23 44.68 -69.53
CA VAL A 1098 -0.95 44.55 -68.66
C VAL A 1098 -2.01 45.62 -68.98
N GLU A 1099 -1.56 46.82 -69.36
CA GLU A 1099 -2.45 47.93 -69.69
C GLU A 1099 -3.13 47.79 -71.06
N SER A 1100 -2.45 47.19 -72.05
CA SER A 1100 -3.05 46.88 -73.36
C SER A 1100 -3.49 45.41 -73.47
N ASP A 1101 -2.60 44.53 -73.93
CA ASP A 1101 -2.93 43.20 -74.47
C ASP A 1101 -3.38 42.23 -73.35
N GLY A 1102 -2.96 42.50 -72.12
CA GLY A 1102 -3.36 41.77 -70.92
C GLY A 1102 -4.85 41.88 -70.57
N ARG A 1103 -5.55 42.90 -71.11
CA ARG A 1103 -6.99 43.12 -70.91
C ARG A 1103 -7.87 42.27 -71.82
N LEU A 1104 -7.31 41.63 -72.86
CA LEU A 1104 -8.07 40.76 -73.76
C LEU A 1104 -8.73 39.63 -72.97
N PHE A 1105 -10.06 39.48 -73.12
CA PHE A 1105 -10.81 38.38 -72.54
C PHE A 1105 -10.65 37.13 -73.41
N ILE A 1106 -10.11 36.09 -72.79
CA ILE A 1106 -9.75 34.83 -73.44
C ILE A 1106 -10.59 33.71 -72.82
N SER A 1107 -11.21 32.90 -73.70
CA SER A 1107 -11.93 31.69 -73.34
C SER A 1107 -11.15 30.47 -73.83
N PHE A 1108 -10.93 29.50 -72.95
CA PHE A 1108 -10.48 28.16 -73.33
C PHE A 1108 -11.68 27.21 -73.44
N GLY A 1109 -11.66 26.29 -74.39
CA GLY A 1109 -12.73 25.30 -74.60
C GLY A 1109 -12.61 24.06 -73.69
N HIS A 1110 -13.63 23.19 -73.72
CA HIS A 1110 -13.59 21.92 -73.00
C HIS A 1110 -12.81 20.86 -73.78
N ILE A 1111 -11.74 20.34 -73.20
CA ILE A 1111 -10.82 19.38 -73.85
C ILE A 1111 -11.49 18.03 -74.19
N GLU A 1112 -12.62 17.70 -73.55
CA GLU A 1112 -13.28 16.39 -73.63
C GLU A 1112 -14.46 16.31 -74.63
N LYS A 1113 -14.73 17.35 -75.43
CA LYS A 1113 -15.81 17.34 -76.44
C LYS A 1113 -15.27 17.51 -77.86
N SER A 1114 -15.66 16.60 -78.74
CA SER A 1114 -15.21 16.54 -80.13
C SER A 1114 -16.05 17.40 -81.08
N GLU A 1115 -15.39 17.94 -82.11
CA GLU A 1115 -15.96 18.56 -83.31
C GLU A 1115 -16.94 19.72 -83.08
N GLY A 1116 -16.37 20.91 -82.86
CA GLY A 1116 -17.09 22.20 -82.90
C GLY A 1116 -16.57 23.22 -81.89
N ASP A 1117 -16.01 22.74 -80.77
CA ASP A 1117 -15.51 23.61 -79.69
C ASP A 1117 -14.11 24.17 -80.00
N TYR A 1118 -13.87 25.42 -79.62
CA TYR A 1118 -12.63 26.15 -79.89
C TYR A 1118 -11.60 25.89 -78.77
N PHE A 1119 -10.36 25.55 -79.12
CA PHE A 1119 -9.30 25.37 -78.11
C PHE A 1119 -9.08 26.66 -77.30
N CYS A 1120 -9.04 27.80 -77.98
CA CYS A 1120 -8.89 29.12 -77.37
C CYS A 1120 -9.52 30.20 -78.30
N ARG A 1121 -10.19 31.21 -77.75
CA ARG A 1121 -10.68 32.39 -78.51
C ARG A 1121 -10.72 33.68 -77.68
N VAL A 1122 -10.71 34.82 -78.36
CA VAL A 1122 -11.10 36.11 -77.78
C VAL A 1122 -12.63 36.17 -77.65
N VAL A 1123 -13.13 36.84 -76.61
CA VAL A 1123 -14.55 37.13 -76.41
C VAL A 1123 -14.72 38.65 -76.27
N GLU A 1124 -15.54 39.25 -77.13
CA GLU A 1124 -15.87 40.67 -77.03
C GLU A 1124 -16.75 40.97 -75.81
N ASN A 1125 -16.69 42.20 -75.28
CA ASN A 1125 -17.29 42.55 -73.99
C ASN A 1125 -18.80 42.25 -73.96
N GLY A 1126 -19.21 41.43 -72.99
CA GLY A 1126 -20.49 40.73 -73.04
C GLY A 1126 -21.75 41.59 -72.99
N LEU A 1127 -22.53 41.51 -74.06
CA LEU A 1127 -24.00 41.53 -74.02
C LEU A 1127 -24.48 40.21 -74.62
N GLY A 1128 -25.32 39.48 -73.88
CA GLY A 1128 -25.71 38.11 -74.25
C GLY A 1128 -26.79 38.09 -75.34
N LEU A 1129 -26.59 37.23 -76.34
CA LEU A 1129 -27.61 36.79 -77.29
C LEU A 1129 -27.50 35.25 -77.44
N GLU A 1130 -28.65 34.58 -77.48
CA GLU A 1130 -28.70 33.13 -77.74
C GLU A 1130 -28.44 32.83 -79.24
N PRO A 1131 -27.84 31.68 -79.58
CA PRO A 1131 -27.73 31.24 -80.96
C PRO A 1131 -29.10 30.81 -81.51
N GLU A 1132 -29.63 31.59 -82.44
CA GLU A 1132 -30.90 31.37 -83.11
C GLU A 1132 -30.90 30.05 -83.91
N LYS A 1133 -31.91 29.19 -83.71
CA LYS A 1133 -32.04 27.92 -84.44
C LYS A 1133 -32.70 28.13 -85.80
N GLU A 1134 -31.88 28.39 -86.82
CA GLU A 1134 -32.31 28.25 -88.21
C GLU A 1134 -32.66 26.79 -88.58
N ARG A 1135 -33.34 26.61 -89.71
CA ARG A 1135 -34.23 25.49 -89.96
C ARG A 1135 -34.09 24.98 -91.40
N LEU A 1136 -34.44 23.70 -91.61
CA LEU A 1136 -34.63 22.99 -92.90
C LEU A 1136 -33.41 22.24 -93.49
N ALA A 1137 -33.48 20.90 -93.37
CA ALA A 1137 -33.44 19.88 -94.43
C ALA A 1137 -32.55 20.08 -95.69
N GLY A 1138 -31.83 19.02 -96.10
CA GLY A 1138 -31.11 19.01 -97.39
C GLY A 1138 -30.24 17.78 -97.74
N ASP A 1139 -30.76 16.57 -97.57
CA ASP A 1139 -30.50 15.31 -98.32
C ASP A 1139 -29.16 15.00 -99.07
N SER A 1140 -28.73 13.73 -98.96
CA SER A 1140 -27.86 12.98 -99.91
C SER A 1140 -26.36 13.35 -100.08
N GLY A 1141 -25.57 12.46 -100.71
CA GLY A 1141 -24.29 12.86 -101.37
C GLY A 1141 -22.96 12.25 -100.87
N THR A 1142 -22.82 10.93 -100.89
CA THR A 1142 -21.67 10.17 -101.48
C THR A 1142 -20.22 10.73 -101.44
N ALA A 1143 -19.39 10.06 -100.63
CA ALA A 1143 -18.05 9.49 -100.89
C ALA A 1143 -17.09 9.99 -102.02
N SER A 1144 -15.78 9.87 -101.72
CA SER A 1144 -14.61 9.87 -102.64
C SER A 1144 -14.19 11.24 -103.21
N ASP A 1145 -12.91 11.57 -103.46
CA ASP A 1145 -11.65 10.85 -103.16
C ASP A 1145 -10.40 11.79 -103.19
N LEU A 1146 -9.22 11.23 -102.88
CA LEU A 1146 -7.86 11.61 -103.33
C LEU A 1146 -7.21 12.96 -102.88
N ASN A 1147 -6.09 12.78 -102.16
CA ASN A 1147 -4.81 13.51 -102.27
C ASN A 1147 -4.69 15.00 -101.86
N ALA A 1148 -3.51 15.53 -101.49
CA ALA A 1148 -2.28 15.00 -100.85
C ALA A 1148 -1.31 16.20 -100.59
N HIS A 1149 -0.36 16.07 -99.65
CA HIS A 1149 0.64 17.08 -99.24
C HIS A 1149 0.04 18.34 -98.56
N ALA A 1150 0.10 18.54 -97.24
CA ALA A 1150 1.11 18.24 -96.20
C ALA A 1150 2.40 19.08 -96.26
N ILE A 1151 2.41 20.17 -95.50
CA ILE A 1151 3.58 20.74 -94.82
C ILE A 1151 3.22 20.89 -93.33
N ARG A 1152 4.07 20.35 -92.44
CA ARG A 1152 4.13 20.68 -91.00
C ARG A 1152 5.02 21.94 -90.85
N SER A 1153 4.92 22.76 -89.82
CA SER A 1153 4.45 22.51 -88.44
C SER A 1153 3.89 23.77 -87.79
#